data_AF-A0A938IH08-F1
#
_entry.id   AF-A0A938IH08-F1
#
_cell.length_a   1.000
_cell.length_b   1.000
_cell.length_c   1.000
_cell.angle_alpha   90.00
_cell.angle_beta   90.00
_cell.angle_gamma   90.00
#
_symmetry.space_group_name_H-M   'P 1'
#
loop_
_entity.id
_entity.type
_entity.pdbx_description
1 polymer ?
#
loop_
_entity_poly.entity_id
_entity_poly.type
_entity_poly.pdbx_seq_one_letter_code
_entity_poly.pdbx_strand_id
1 'polypeptide(L)'
;MKFPSDLCARAAALVAVAVAGAAFAAAQSSYALHRAVQSARAVEVHVEGPRLQAAVERLAGSQRASDGRELRIASTSASGAPDARTPRIVLGSASDPAARRLAEALGVVFQNRGFDFLGREYGGPADALLAAFEDPDRPGLPVTLYLGVTPEGVADYVHDLELRSSSSFATWRMGELEREGTLEWRDGAWRAELARDRQELRRTRIETDQRVELRGFRIEAPAGVDVERVRVYATQASAARAQVLEWAGSDAVRAAPALRLVTYDAPAAMRALLDRVDLFVERGAAGTVHVLLAPGLPDDGGAGVARATARALLGEPAQPWLLDAVGALHAPTYWGVEGWQWLAWLAESGLALPIAEIVDPEAAHRYSPHRLRPLRGMLLGKLLALRGTAAVQALWRGEAGAALSTDVALQAACDELLAQARLQHAETLAARRARERAGSSLRGFVVTGVGLSSARYAPNACADDVRRARELGANAFAFPFECWDRSAEPAAPGQPAESWPHGNATDLELAIELARAAGSSRWLAPQLLSSPNAGLAGEEVRTRAAEWEAFFDLATRVLEHYSLLTELLQAEGLFLGFELSQSTREPGVSRDPAGAAALRDLRYARWRELARALRRTTGAALSYGARFDGELEQFPAWDELDLVCELMFDPLPTTRGVAPDTTRDEISQALQVELSRLAEFARGQGKPALVLLGCAARERGWERRGARVGPVSQSAQQLWYEALARALDELGPQRRPAGLLLWALEPASDSGRFDPLGQPAESALPALLRASRP
;
A
#
# COMPACT_ATOMS: atom_id res chain seq x y z
N MET A 1 25.15 34.17 46.26
CA MET A 1 24.46 32.91 46.61
C MET A 1 24.77 31.87 45.55
N LYS A 2 25.56 30.84 45.87
CA LYS A 2 25.83 29.70 44.98
C LYS A 2 24.78 28.64 45.31
N PHE A 3 23.88 28.34 44.37
CA PHE A 3 23.01 27.17 44.52
C PHE A 3 23.85 25.89 44.37
N PRO A 4 23.68 24.89 45.25
CA PRO A 4 24.46 23.66 45.17
C PRO A 4 24.04 22.84 43.94
N SER A 5 24.99 22.60 43.03
CA SER A 5 24.84 21.83 41.79
C SER A 5 24.32 20.40 42.01
N ASP A 6 24.52 19.85 43.21
CA ASP A 6 24.02 18.53 43.62
C ASP A 6 22.50 18.44 43.70
N LEU A 7 21.82 19.56 43.97
CA LEU A 7 20.36 19.58 44.09
C LEU A 7 19.67 19.49 42.72
N CYS A 8 20.25 20.14 41.69
CA CYS A 8 19.76 20.03 40.32
C CYS A 8 20.02 18.65 39.71
N ALA A 9 21.18 18.04 39.98
CA ALA A 9 21.49 16.68 39.49
C ALA A 9 20.60 15.62 40.15
N ARG A 10 20.33 15.73 41.46
CA ARG A 10 19.40 14.84 42.17
C ARG A 10 17.95 15.02 41.74
N ALA A 11 17.52 16.27 41.51
CA ALA A 11 16.19 16.55 40.96
C ALA A 11 16.04 15.98 39.53
N ALA A 12 17.05 16.14 38.67
CA ALA A 12 17.05 15.58 37.33
C ALA A 12 17.03 14.04 37.32
N ALA A 13 17.78 13.39 38.24
CA ALA A 13 17.77 11.94 38.39
C ALA A 13 16.43 11.41 38.94
N LEU A 14 15.81 12.11 39.89
CA LEU A 14 14.47 11.78 40.41
C LEU A 14 13.38 11.94 39.33
N VAL A 15 13.48 12.99 38.51
CA VAL A 15 12.59 13.20 37.36
C VAL A 15 12.81 12.08 36.32
N ALA A 16 14.06 11.72 36.01
CA ALA A 16 14.35 10.64 35.06
C ALA A 16 13.85 9.27 35.54
N VAL A 17 13.97 8.95 36.83
CA VAL A 17 13.45 7.70 37.43
C VAL A 17 11.92 7.70 37.48
N ALA A 18 11.29 8.84 37.80
CA ALA A 18 9.83 8.96 37.79
C ALA A 18 9.25 8.84 36.37
N VAL A 19 9.90 9.46 35.38
CA VAL A 19 9.54 9.35 33.96
C VAL A 19 9.73 7.92 33.45
N ALA A 20 10.83 7.26 33.80
CA ALA A 20 11.06 5.86 33.44
C ALA A 20 10.06 4.90 34.10
N GLY A 21 9.67 5.14 35.35
CA GLY A 21 8.66 4.35 36.06
C GLY A 21 7.26 4.48 35.47
N ALA A 22 6.85 5.71 35.10
CA ALA A 22 5.57 5.96 34.44
C ALA A 22 5.51 5.33 33.04
N ALA A 23 6.59 5.48 32.25
CA ALA A 23 6.70 4.86 30.93
C ALA A 23 6.68 3.32 30.99
N PHE A 24 7.30 2.72 32.01
CA PHE A 24 7.29 1.28 32.22
C PHE A 24 5.90 0.75 32.61
N ALA A 25 5.17 1.45 33.48
CA ALA A 25 3.80 1.08 33.85
C ALA A 25 2.83 1.19 32.67
N ALA A 26 2.92 2.25 31.86
CA ALA A 26 2.14 2.41 30.63
C ALA A 26 2.44 1.31 29.60
N ALA A 27 3.72 0.92 29.47
CA ALA A 27 4.13 -0.20 28.61
C ALA A 27 3.61 -1.55 29.11
N GLN A 28 3.58 -1.79 30.43
CA GLN A 28 3.03 -3.01 31.01
C GLN A 28 1.52 -3.13 30.83
N SER A 29 0.76 -2.04 31.04
CA SER A 29 -0.69 -2.02 30.80
C SER A 29 -1.01 -2.27 29.33
N SER A 30 -0.32 -1.58 28.40
CA SER A 30 -0.48 -1.79 26.96
C SER A 30 -0.13 -3.22 26.53
N TYR A 31 0.90 -3.82 27.14
CA TYR A 31 1.29 -5.21 26.88
C TYR A 31 0.24 -6.21 27.39
N ALA A 32 -0.37 -5.96 28.56
CA ALA A 32 -1.43 -6.80 29.09
C ALA A 32 -2.68 -6.79 28.19
N LEU A 33 -3.11 -5.60 27.75
CA LEU A 33 -4.21 -5.44 26.80
C LEU A 33 -3.88 -6.12 25.47
N HIS A 34 -2.66 -5.96 24.96
CA HIS A 34 -2.22 -6.64 23.73
C HIS A 34 -2.30 -8.17 23.84
N ARG A 35 -1.83 -8.77 24.95
CA ARG A 35 -1.99 -10.22 25.16
C ARG A 35 -3.46 -10.65 25.27
N ALA A 36 -4.31 -9.84 25.89
CA ALA A 36 -5.74 -10.11 25.97
C ALA A 36 -6.39 -10.08 24.58
N VAL A 37 -6.08 -9.09 23.75
CA VAL A 37 -6.53 -9.04 22.34
C VAL A 37 -6.07 -10.26 21.56
N GLN A 38 -4.80 -10.65 21.66
CA GLN A 38 -4.23 -11.76 20.91
C GLN A 38 -4.76 -13.13 21.36
N SER A 39 -5.16 -13.28 22.63
CA SER A 39 -5.70 -14.53 23.16
C SER A 39 -7.23 -14.65 23.00
N ALA A 40 -7.92 -13.57 22.64
CA ALA A 40 -9.36 -13.54 22.49
C ALA A 40 -9.80 -14.29 21.23
N ARG A 41 -10.60 -15.34 21.42
CA ARG A 41 -11.24 -16.09 20.31
C ARG A 41 -12.51 -15.43 19.79
N ALA A 42 -13.09 -14.55 20.59
CA ALA A 42 -14.32 -13.83 20.28
C ALA A 42 -14.24 -12.40 20.82
N VAL A 43 -15.04 -11.51 20.24
CA VAL A 43 -15.22 -10.14 20.69
C VAL A 43 -16.72 -9.88 20.79
N GLU A 44 -17.17 -9.37 21.93
CA GLU A 44 -18.56 -8.97 22.12
C GLU A 44 -18.79 -7.58 21.54
N VAL A 45 -19.81 -7.38 20.69
CA VAL A 45 -20.09 -6.09 20.07
C VAL A 45 -21.46 -5.59 20.54
N HIS A 46 -21.46 -4.49 21.28
CA HIS A 46 -22.68 -3.80 21.70
C HIS A 46 -22.97 -2.67 20.72
N VAL A 47 -24.22 -2.59 20.26
CA VAL A 47 -24.66 -1.66 19.21
C VAL A 47 -25.95 -0.96 19.59
N GLU A 48 -26.02 0.35 19.41
CA GLU A 48 -27.24 1.14 19.61
C GLU A 48 -28.13 1.11 18.34
N GLY A 49 -29.26 0.41 18.44
CA GLY A 49 -30.32 0.48 17.44
C GLY A 49 -30.12 -0.38 16.18
N PRO A 50 -31.18 -0.58 15.38
CA PRO A 50 -31.22 -1.58 14.32
C PRO A 50 -30.28 -1.26 13.14
N ARG A 51 -30.00 0.03 12.89
CA ARG A 51 -29.17 0.45 11.76
C ARG A 51 -27.68 0.17 12.00
N LEU A 52 -27.16 0.53 13.19
CA LEU A 52 -25.80 0.20 13.59
C LEU A 52 -25.64 -1.31 13.73
N GLN A 53 -26.63 -2.00 14.29
CA GLN A 53 -26.65 -3.45 14.34
C GLN A 53 -26.52 -4.06 12.94
N ALA A 54 -27.34 -3.64 11.99
CA ALA A 54 -27.25 -4.15 10.62
C ALA A 54 -25.89 -3.83 9.96
N ALA A 55 -25.27 -2.68 10.27
CA ALA A 55 -23.94 -2.35 9.78
C ALA A 55 -22.86 -3.29 10.35
N VAL A 56 -22.90 -3.57 11.65
CA VAL A 56 -22.01 -4.51 12.32
C VAL A 56 -22.26 -5.95 11.89
N GLU A 57 -23.51 -6.36 11.68
CA GLU A 57 -23.87 -7.69 11.15
C GLU A 57 -23.27 -7.91 9.76
N ARG A 58 -23.37 -6.90 8.87
CA ARG A 58 -22.72 -6.94 7.55
C ARG A 58 -21.21 -7.10 7.68
N LEU A 59 -20.58 -6.33 8.55
CA LEU A 59 -19.14 -6.41 8.79
C LEU A 59 -18.72 -7.75 9.41
N ALA A 60 -19.48 -8.26 10.37
CA ALA A 60 -19.22 -9.55 11.01
C ALA A 60 -19.35 -10.71 10.02
N GLY A 61 -20.26 -10.59 9.04
CA GLY A 61 -20.36 -11.50 7.90
C GLY A 61 -19.07 -11.55 7.07
N SER A 62 -18.44 -10.39 6.81
CA SER A 62 -17.18 -10.31 6.05
C SER A 62 -15.92 -10.58 6.88
N GLN A 63 -15.86 -10.18 8.15
CA GLN A 63 -14.65 -10.30 8.99
C GLN A 63 -14.38 -11.73 9.52
N ARG A 64 -15.37 -12.63 9.49
CA ARG A 64 -15.11 -14.07 9.78
C ARG A 64 -14.04 -14.67 8.88
N ALA A 65 -13.70 -14.02 7.77
CA ALA A 65 -12.62 -14.40 6.86
C ALA A 65 -11.22 -13.83 7.22
N SER A 66 -11.09 -12.72 7.97
CA SER A 66 -9.83 -11.95 8.00
C SER A 66 -8.99 -12.06 9.29
N ASP A 67 -9.60 -12.06 10.47
CA ASP A 67 -8.85 -12.05 11.75
C ASP A 67 -9.07 -13.28 12.64
N GLY A 68 -9.87 -14.25 12.17
CA GLY A 68 -10.15 -15.51 12.87
C GLY A 68 -10.93 -15.39 14.19
N ARG A 69 -11.29 -14.17 14.62
CA ARG A 69 -12.07 -13.91 15.84
C ARG A 69 -13.56 -13.88 15.52
N GLU A 70 -14.36 -14.49 16.38
CA GLU A 70 -15.81 -14.45 16.26
C GLU A 70 -16.36 -13.11 16.82
N LEU A 71 -16.95 -12.27 15.97
CA LEU A 71 -17.76 -11.14 16.45
C LEU A 71 -19.12 -11.63 16.93
N ARG A 72 -19.43 -11.41 18.21
CA ARG A 72 -20.70 -11.77 18.86
C ARG A 72 -21.48 -10.50 19.16
N ILE A 73 -22.53 -10.25 18.39
CA ILE A 73 -23.36 -9.07 18.59
C ILE A 73 -24.27 -9.32 19.80
N ALA A 74 -24.05 -8.55 20.86
CA ALA A 74 -24.84 -8.65 22.08
C ALA A 74 -26.18 -7.94 21.87
N SER A 75 -27.28 -8.69 21.83
CA SER A 75 -28.61 -8.08 21.76
C SER A 75 -28.92 -7.40 23.10
N THR A 76 -29.37 -6.14 23.05
CA THR A 76 -29.82 -5.36 24.21
C THR A 76 -31.00 -6.01 24.98
N SER A 77 -31.65 -7.02 24.41
CA SER A 77 -32.83 -7.70 24.95
C SER A 77 -32.58 -9.11 25.54
N ALA A 78 -31.41 -9.71 25.34
CA ALA A 78 -31.11 -11.04 25.87
C ALA A 78 -30.52 -10.94 27.28
N SER A 79 -31.26 -11.41 28.27
CA SER A 79 -30.90 -11.49 29.71
C SER A 79 -29.67 -12.36 30.06
N GLY A 80 -28.82 -12.69 29.09
CA GLY A 80 -27.55 -13.37 29.36
C GLY A 80 -26.60 -12.42 30.06
N ALA A 81 -26.06 -12.82 31.21
CA ALA A 81 -25.00 -12.05 31.86
C ALA A 81 -23.81 -11.92 30.90
N PRO A 82 -23.22 -10.71 30.77
CA PRO A 82 -22.06 -10.50 29.90
C PRO A 82 -20.92 -11.48 30.25
N ASP A 83 -20.27 -12.04 29.23
CA ASP A 83 -19.11 -12.91 29.45
C ASP A 83 -17.93 -12.08 29.94
N ALA A 84 -17.65 -12.17 31.24
CA ALA A 84 -16.58 -11.43 31.91
C ALA A 84 -15.17 -11.76 31.38
N ARG A 85 -15.02 -12.75 30.49
CA ARG A 85 -13.74 -13.16 29.90
C ARG A 85 -13.55 -12.71 28.45
N THR A 86 -14.57 -12.13 27.83
CA THR A 86 -14.54 -11.74 26.42
C THR A 86 -14.32 -10.23 26.32
N PRO A 87 -13.34 -9.74 25.52
CA PRO A 87 -13.21 -8.30 25.27
C PRO A 87 -14.41 -7.77 24.48
N ARG A 88 -14.68 -6.47 24.57
CA ARG A 88 -15.86 -5.89 23.90
C ARG A 88 -15.58 -4.62 23.11
N ILE A 89 -16.40 -4.40 22.09
CA ILE A 89 -16.51 -3.17 21.33
C ILE A 89 -17.90 -2.59 21.62
N VAL A 90 -17.97 -1.30 21.93
CA VAL A 90 -19.24 -0.61 22.23
C VAL A 90 -19.42 0.51 21.22
N LEU A 91 -20.46 0.43 20.41
CA LEU A 91 -20.85 1.41 19.41
C LEU A 91 -22.17 2.03 19.84
N GLY A 92 -22.14 3.31 20.17
CA GLY A 92 -23.32 4.02 20.61
C GLY A 92 -23.16 5.52 20.49
N SER A 93 -24.26 6.22 20.70
CA SER A 93 -24.29 7.68 20.72
C SER A 93 -24.37 8.21 22.14
N ALA A 94 -24.47 9.53 22.27
CA ALA A 94 -24.72 10.19 23.56
C ALA A 94 -26.00 9.73 24.27
N SER A 95 -26.96 9.09 23.57
CA SER A 95 -28.16 8.50 24.18
C SER A 95 -27.97 7.06 24.67
N ASP A 96 -26.93 6.34 24.24
CA ASP A 96 -26.72 4.96 24.67
C ASP A 96 -26.13 4.89 26.08
N PRO A 97 -26.80 4.25 27.06
CA PRO A 97 -26.32 4.22 28.44
C PRO A 97 -24.98 3.50 28.62
N ALA A 98 -24.66 2.50 27.79
CA ALA A 98 -23.41 1.75 27.91
C ALA A 98 -22.22 2.56 27.39
N ALA A 99 -22.35 3.13 26.18
CA ALA A 99 -21.36 4.02 25.58
C ALA A 99 -21.14 5.26 26.46
N ARG A 100 -22.22 5.84 27.01
CA ARG A 100 -22.17 7.00 27.90
C ARG A 100 -21.35 6.73 29.17
N ARG A 101 -21.61 5.62 29.87
CA ARG A 101 -20.84 5.28 31.09
C ARG A 101 -19.35 5.11 30.79
N LEU A 102 -19.01 4.43 29.70
CA LEU A 102 -17.61 4.25 29.28
C LEU A 102 -16.94 5.58 28.92
N ALA A 103 -17.67 6.47 28.23
CA ALA A 103 -17.19 7.81 27.89
C ALA A 103 -16.99 8.69 29.14
N GLU A 104 -17.92 8.67 30.09
CA GLU A 104 -17.80 9.41 31.35
C GLU A 104 -16.56 8.96 32.15
N ALA A 105 -16.19 7.67 32.10
CA ALA A 105 -14.96 7.17 32.71
C ALA A 105 -13.67 7.74 32.09
N LEU A 106 -13.75 8.26 30.85
CA LEU A 106 -12.66 8.98 30.17
C LEU A 106 -12.68 10.50 30.44
N GLY A 107 -13.64 10.99 31.22
CA GLY A 107 -13.83 12.42 31.47
C GLY A 107 -14.65 13.14 30.40
N VAL A 108 -15.42 12.42 29.57
CA VAL A 108 -16.37 13.03 28.62
C VAL A 108 -17.54 13.64 29.39
N VAL A 109 -17.92 14.88 29.04
CA VAL A 109 -19.06 15.59 29.63
C VAL A 109 -20.17 15.73 28.60
N PHE A 110 -21.29 15.04 28.81
CA PHE A 110 -22.42 15.09 27.88
C PHE A 110 -23.20 16.40 27.98
N GLN A 111 -23.56 16.96 26.83
CA GLN A 111 -24.39 18.16 26.69
C GLN A 111 -25.69 17.82 25.95
N ASN A 112 -26.64 18.77 25.89
CA ASN A 112 -27.95 18.54 25.24
C ASN A 112 -27.88 18.16 23.75
N ARG A 113 -26.79 18.49 23.05
CA ARG A 113 -26.63 18.25 21.61
C ARG A 113 -25.35 17.48 21.23
N GLY A 114 -24.69 16.85 22.21
CA GLY A 114 -23.42 16.17 21.97
C GLY A 114 -22.60 15.97 23.24
N PHE A 115 -21.29 16.12 23.15
CA PHE A 115 -20.37 15.90 24.26
C PHE A 115 -19.16 16.85 24.25
N ASP A 116 -18.60 17.15 25.41
CA ASP A 116 -17.31 17.81 25.56
C ASP A 116 -16.24 16.79 25.90
N PHE A 117 -15.09 16.89 25.25
CA PHE A 117 -13.90 16.10 25.58
C PHE A 117 -12.64 16.94 25.40
N LEU A 118 -11.79 16.97 26.43
CA LEU A 118 -10.58 17.81 26.47
C LEU A 118 -10.86 19.30 26.19
N GLY A 119 -11.95 19.82 26.76
CA GLY A 119 -12.37 21.22 26.65
C GLY A 119 -12.83 21.62 25.25
N ARG A 120 -13.33 20.65 24.48
CA ARG A 120 -13.89 20.87 23.14
C ARG A 120 -15.25 20.22 23.02
N GLU A 121 -16.21 21.00 22.52
CA GLU A 121 -17.57 20.57 22.22
C GLU A 121 -17.67 19.87 20.86
N TYR A 122 -18.23 18.68 20.87
CA TYR A 122 -18.55 17.85 19.71
C TYR A 122 -20.07 17.75 19.63
N GLY A 123 -20.66 18.29 18.57
CA GLY A 123 -22.12 18.42 18.43
C GLY A 123 -22.63 18.26 17.01
N GLY A 124 -21.73 18.10 16.04
CA GLY A 124 -22.08 17.76 14.67
C GLY A 124 -22.49 16.28 14.55
N PRO A 125 -23.39 15.93 13.62
CA PRO A 125 -23.87 14.55 13.46
C PRO A 125 -22.76 13.55 13.11
N ALA A 126 -21.65 14.02 12.51
CA ALA A 126 -20.47 13.24 12.16
C ALA A 126 -19.31 13.37 13.17
N ASP A 127 -19.54 14.04 14.31
CA ASP A 127 -18.56 14.14 15.38
C ASP A 127 -18.55 12.85 16.20
N ALA A 128 -17.35 12.38 16.55
CA ALA A 128 -17.16 11.11 17.26
C ALA A 128 -15.92 11.10 18.16
N LEU A 129 -15.93 10.21 19.14
CA LEU A 129 -14.80 9.81 19.97
C LEU A 129 -14.60 8.31 19.82
N LEU A 130 -13.43 7.92 19.34
CA LEU A 130 -12.96 6.53 19.32
C LEU A 130 -11.93 6.39 20.43
N ALA A 131 -12.10 5.45 21.34
CA ALA A 131 -11.20 5.24 22.46
C ALA A 131 -10.99 3.76 22.73
N ALA A 132 -9.76 3.36 23.05
CA ALA A 132 -9.42 2.02 23.46
C ALA A 132 -8.67 2.08 24.79
N PHE A 133 -9.11 1.28 25.77
CA PHE A 133 -8.59 1.30 27.14
C PHE A 133 -9.00 0.01 27.88
N GLU A 134 -8.53 -0.15 29.12
CA GLU A 134 -8.93 -1.29 29.95
C GLU A 134 -10.39 -1.14 30.39
N ASP A 135 -11.17 -2.20 30.23
CA ASP A 135 -12.59 -2.21 30.51
C ASP A 135 -12.86 -2.06 32.02
N PRO A 136 -13.53 -0.98 32.46
CA PRO A 136 -13.80 -0.76 33.88
C PRO A 136 -14.72 -1.83 34.49
N ASP A 137 -15.53 -2.50 33.66
CA ASP A 137 -16.41 -3.58 34.09
C ASP A 137 -15.71 -4.96 34.01
N ARG A 138 -14.58 -5.05 33.29
CA ARG A 138 -13.84 -6.30 33.04
C ARG A 138 -12.32 -6.08 33.15
N PRO A 139 -11.77 -5.94 34.37
CA PRO A 139 -10.35 -5.68 34.59
C PRO A 139 -9.45 -6.68 33.85
N GLY A 140 -8.40 -6.17 33.21
CA GLY A 140 -7.45 -6.91 32.39
C GLY A 140 -7.91 -7.17 30.94
N LEU A 141 -9.13 -6.80 30.56
CA LEU A 141 -9.62 -6.89 29.19
C LEU A 141 -9.72 -5.52 28.52
N PRO A 142 -9.47 -5.42 27.21
CA PRO A 142 -9.68 -4.19 26.47
C PRO A 142 -11.15 -3.96 26.14
N VAL A 143 -11.56 -2.69 26.17
CA VAL A 143 -12.76 -2.18 25.53
C VAL A 143 -12.38 -1.18 24.44
N THR A 144 -13.04 -1.26 23.28
CA THR A 144 -12.99 -0.19 22.27
C THR A 144 -14.35 0.48 22.17
N LEU A 145 -14.39 1.77 22.47
CA LEU A 145 -15.57 2.63 22.43
C LEU A 145 -15.59 3.43 21.13
N TYR A 146 -16.71 3.36 20.41
CA TYR A 146 -17.06 4.24 19.30
C TYR A 146 -18.28 5.07 19.74
N LEU A 147 -18.02 6.27 20.24
CA LEU A 147 -19.04 7.22 20.68
C LEU A 147 -19.29 8.25 19.59
N GLY A 148 -20.51 8.35 19.08
CA GLY A 148 -20.91 9.43 18.17
C GLY A 148 -21.90 10.39 18.81
N VAL A 149 -22.12 11.55 18.17
CA VAL A 149 -23.27 12.40 18.52
C VAL A 149 -24.58 11.73 18.11
N THR A 150 -24.57 11.01 16.98
CA THR A 150 -25.72 10.26 16.46
C THR A 150 -25.32 8.82 16.12
N PRO A 151 -26.24 7.84 16.18
CA PRO A 151 -25.98 6.48 15.70
C PRO A 151 -25.53 6.45 14.24
N GLU A 152 -26.07 7.33 13.40
CA GLU A 152 -25.69 7.49 12.00
C GLU A 152 -24.24 7.92 11.83
N GLY A 153 -23.78 8.87 12.65
CA GLY A 153 -22.38 9.30 12.65
C GLY A 153 -21.42 8.18 13.07
N VAL A 154 -21.82 7.30 13.98
CA VAL A 154 -21.01 6.13 14.35
C VAL A 154 -20.92 5.11 13.22
N ALA A 155 -21.98 4.97 12.43
CA ALA A 155 -22.03 4.00 11.33
C ALA A 155 -20.92 4.24 10.29
N ASP A 156 -20.54 5.50 10.09
CA ASP A 156 -19.41 5.89 9.24
C ASP A 156 -18.08 5.30 9.69
N TYR A 157 -17.91 4.95 10.97
CA TYR A 157 -16.66 4.39 11.51
C TYR A 157 -16.71 2.87 11.67
N VAL A 158 -17.84 2.21 11.34
CA VAL A 158 -17.99 0.75 11.46
C VAL A 158 -17.00 0.00 10.57
N HIS A 159 -16.61 0.56 9.42
CA HIS A 159 -15.61 -0.07 8.56
C HIS A 159 -14.20 -0.12 9.19
N ASP A 160 -13.94 0.74 10.18
CA ASP A 160 -12.71 0.76 10.99
C ASP A 160 -12.92 0.05 12.34
N LEU A 161 -13.94 -0.82 12.46
CA LEU A 161 -14.21 -1.57 13.69
C LEU A 161 -13.09 -2.57 13.95
N GLU A 162 -12.30 -2.27 14.97
CA GLU A 162 -11.16 -3.07 15.37
C GLU A 162 -11.06 -3.09 16.89
N LEU A 163 -10.77 -4.26 17.47
CA LEU A 163 -10.39 -4.35 18.87
C LEU A 163 -8.95 -3.88 19.03
N ARG A 164 -8.77 -2.64 19.47
CA ARG A 164 -7.44 -2.02 19.62
C ARG A 164 -6.79 -2.44 20.94
N SER A 165 -5.49 -2.72 20.89
CA SER A 165 -4.70 -3.09 22.09
C SER A 165 -3.95 -1.93 22.75
N SER A 166 -3.90 -0.78 22.10
CA SER A 166 -3.20 0.41 22.61
C SER A 166 -4.15 1.35 23.33
N SER A 167 -3.82 1.71 24.57
CA SER A 167 -4.58 2.70 25.34
C SER A 167 -4.48 4.08 24.70
N SER A 168 -5.49 4.45 23.92
CA SER A 168 -5.44 5.60 23.02
C SER A 168 -6.83 6.15 22.73
N PHE A 169 -6.89 7.41 22.31
CA PHE A 169 -8.11 8.04 21.83
C PHE A 169 -7.89 8.77 20.51
N ALA A 170 -8.97 8.94 19.76
CA ALA A 170 -9.08 9.78 18.58
C ALA A 170 -10.43 10.49 18.60
N THR A 171 -10.46 11.81 18.47
CA THR A 171 -11.69 12.55 18.23
C THR A 171 -11.81 12.97 16.78
N TRP A 172 -13.04 12.96 16.30
CA TRP A 172 -13.40 13.30 14.95
C TRP A 172 -14.40 14.44 14.98
N ARG A 173 -14.20 15.40 14.07
CA ARG A 173 -15.10 16.53 13.88
C ARG A 173 -15.43 16.64 12.40
N MET A 174 -16.72 16.66 12.08
CA MET A 174 -17.24 16.66 10.71
C MET A 174 -16.69 15.50 9.87
N GLY A 175 -16.53 14.31 10.46
CA GLY A 175 -15.98 13.13 9.77
C GLY A 175 -14.47 13.16 9.51
N GLU A 176 -13.75 14.18 9.99
CA GLU A 176 -12.30 14.30 9.85
C GLU A 176 -11.60 14.10 11.22
N LEU A 177 -10.40 13.50 11.25
CA LEU A 177 -9.63 13.25 12.47
C LEU A 177 -9.09 14.56 13.05
N GLU A 178 -9.53 14.93 14.26
CA GLU A 178 -9.20 16.24 14.87
C GLU A 178 -8.07 16.11 15.88
N ARG A 179 -8.19 15.18 16.83
CA ARG A 179 -7.19 14.98 17.89
C ARG A 179 -6.93 13.51 18.09
N GLU A 180 -5.70 13.18 18.47
CA GLU A 180 -5.33 11.85 18.92
C GLU A 180 -4.36 11.92 20.09
N GLY A 181 -4.37 10.89 20.93
CA GLY A 181 -3.54 10.85 22.11
C GLY A 181 -3.56 9.50 22.81
N THR A 182 -2.89 9.45 23.94
CA THR A 182 -2.82 8.26 24.79
C THR A 182 -3.81 8.37 25.94
N LEU A 183 -4.26 7.22 26.43
CA LEU A 183 -5.06 7.12 27.64
C LEU A 183 -4.23 6.43 28.71
N GLU A 184 -4.13 7.05 29.88
CA GLU A 184 -3.38 6.50 31.00
C GLU A 184 -4.22 6.44 32.27
N TRP A 185 -4.17 5.32 32.96
CA TRP A 185 -4.82 5.16 34.26
C TRP A 185 -3.94 5.78 35.36
N ARG A 186 -4.38 6.90 35.94
CA ARG A 186 -3.68 7.61 37.02
C ARG A 186 -4.66 8.08 38.09
N ASP A 187 -4.32 7.86 39.36
CA ASP A 187 -5.11 8.30 40.52
C ASP A 187 -6.57 7.77 40.52
N GLY A 188 -6.79 6.56 40.00
CA GLY A 188 -8.11 5.92 39.97
C GLY A 188 -9.04 6.43 38.86
N ALA A 189 -8.50 7.15 37.86
CA ALA A 189 -9.25 7.61 36.69
C ALA A 189 -8.39 7.54 35.42
N TRP A 190 -9.04 7.46 34.26
CA TRP A 190 -8.36 7.65 32.98
C TRP A 190 -8.03 9.13 32.76
N ARG A 191 -6.81 9.39 32.31
CA ARG A 191 -6.38 10.71 31.83
C ARG A 191 -5.99 10.60 30.37
N ALA A 192 -6.54 11.51 29.58
CA ALA A 192 -6.20 11.66 28.17
C ALA A 192 -5.03 12.64 28.03
N GLU A 193 -3.95 12.19 27.38
CA GLU A 193 -2.80 13.02 27.02
C GLU A 193 -2.79 13.23 25.51
N LEU A 194 -2.92 14.49 25.09
CA LEU A 194 -3.00 14.86 23.68
C LEU A 194 -1.62 14.71 23.03
N ALA A 195 -1.51 13.83 22.03
CA ALA A 195 -0.28 13.61 21.29
C ALA A 195 -0.22 14.46 20.02
N ARG A 196 -1.33 14.55 19.27
CA ARG A 196 -1.44 15.41 18.09
C ARG A 196 -2.77 16.16 18.06
N ASP A 197 -2.69 17.46 17.80
CA ASP A 197 -3.84 18.32 17.52
C ASP A 197 -3.77 18.79 16.06
N ARG A 198 -4.69 18.30 15.21
CA ARG A 198 -4.75 18.66 13.78
C ARG A 198 -5.54 19.95 13.54
N GLN A 199 -6.01 20.61 14.60
CA GLN A 199 -6.80 21.83 14.47
C GLN A 199 -6.02 22.97 13.81
N GLU A 200 -4.73 23.12 14.11
CA GLU A 200 -3.91 24.17 13.50
C GLU A 200 -3.83 23.97 11.99
N LEU A 201 -3.55 22.74 11.54
CA LEU A 201 -3.52 22.39 10.12
C LEU A 201 -4.86 22.70 9.42
N ARG A 202 -5.98 22.37 10.07
CA ARG A 202 -7.31 22.71 9.54
C ARG A 202 -7.55 24.20 9.47
N ARG A 203 -7.19 24.94 10.52
CA ARG A 203 -7.33 26.39 10.55
C ARG A 203 -6.53 27.02 9.42
N THR A 204 -5.27 26.62 9.27
CA THR A 204 -4.43 27.07 8.15
C THR A 204 -5.12 26.80 6.83
N ARG A 205 -5.62 25.58 6.59
CA ARG A 205 -6.36 25.26 5.36
C ARG A 205 -7.61 26.13 5.17
N ILE A 206 -8.42 26.31 6.21
CA ILE A 206 -9.62 27.15 6.16
C ILE A 206 -9.28 28.58 5.74
N GLU A 207 -8.13 29.09 6.19
CA GLU A 207 -7.62 30.44 5.90
C GLU A 207 -6.95 30.54 4.52
N THR A 208 -6.24 29.50 4.07
CA THR A 208 -5.41 29.53 2.86
C THR A 208 -6.08 28.92 1.63
N ASP A 209 -7.02 28.00 1.82
CA ASP A 209 -7.65 27.30 0.71
C ASP A 209 -8.59 28.23 -0.05
N GLN A 210 -8.49 28.16 -1.37
CA GLN A 210 -9.44 28.79 -2.26
C GLN A 210 -10.74 27.98 -2.24
N ARG A 211 -11.86 28.70 -2.11
CA ARG A 211 -13.19 28.12 -2.16
C ARG A 211 -13.82 28.49 -3.48
N VAL A 212 -14.17 27.48 -4.27
CA VAL A 212 -14.79 27.69 -5.58
C VAL A 212 -16.08 26.89 -5.63
N GLU A 213 -17.15 27.55 -6.05
CA GLU A 213 -18.36 26.85 -6.46
C GLU A 213 -18.27 26.52 -7.94
N LEU A 214 -18.15 25.24 -8.26
CA LEU A 214 -18.06 24.75 -9.64
C LEU A 214 -19.03 23.58 -9.80
N ARG A 215 -19.88 23.68 -10.83
CA ARG A 215 -20.77 22.58 -11.25
C ARG A 215 -21.60 21.96 -10.11
N GLY A 216 -22.06 22.79 -9.17
CA GLY A 216 -22.89 22.35 -8.04
C GLY A 216 -22.12 21.68 -6.90
N PHE A 217 -20.79 21.84 -6.86
CA PHE A 217 -19.93 21.46 -5.75
C PHE A 217 -19.35 22.70 -5.06
N ARG A 218 -19.22 22.61 -3.74
CA ARG A 218 -18.34 23.49 -2.97
C ARG A 218 -16.98 22.83 -2.88
N ILE A 219 -16.01 23.37 -3.61
CA ILE A 219 -14.65 22.83 -3.69
C ILE A 219 -13.72 23.68 -2.81
N GLU A 220 -12.98 23.01 -1.93
CA GLU A 220 -11.94 23.58 -1.09
C GLU A 220 -10.59 23.06 -1.59
N ALA A 221 -9.72 23.97 -2.01
CA ALA A 221 -8.52 23.65 -2.75
C ALA A 221 -7.33 24.48 -2.25
N PRO A 222 -6.17 23.88 -1.94
CA PRO A 222 -5.01 24.63 -1.46
C PRO A 222 -4.53 25.60 -2.54
N ALA A 223 -3.98 26.74 -2.15
CA ALA A 223 -3.54 27.77 -3.12
C ALA A 223 -2.50 27.28 -4.14
N GLY A 224 -1.77 26.19 -3.84
CA GLY A 224 -0.77 25.58 -4.72
C GLY A 224 -1.33 24.59 -5.75
N VAL A 225 -2.60 24.19 -5.65
CA VAL A 225 -3.22 23.27 -6.61
C VAL A 225 -3.42 23.96 -7.96
N ASP A 226 -3.17 23.22 -9.04
CA ASP A 226 -3.45 23.69 -10.39
C ASP A 226 -4.97 23.90 -10.57
N VAL A 227 -5.37 25.14 -10.78
CA VAL A 227 -6.77 25.54 -10.98
C VAL A 227 -7.38 24.83 -12.19
N GLU A 228 -6.62 24.61 -13.26
CA GLU A 228 -7.14 23.92 -14.44
C GLU A 228 -7.39 22.45 -14.13
N ARG A 229 -6.50 21.80 -13.37
CA ARG A 229 -6.72 20.44 -12.89
C ARG A 229 -7.98 20.33 -12.01
N VAL A 230 -8.22 21.29 -11.13
CA VAL A 230 -9.47 21.34 -10.34
C VAL A 230 -10.70 21.47 -11.24
N ARG A 231 -10.64 22.29 -12.31
CA ARG A 231 -11.76 22.45 -13.26
C ARG A 231 -12.03 21.19 -14.08
N VAL A 232 -10.97 20.53 -14.55
CA VAL A 232 -11.06 19.24 -15.26
C VAL A 232 -11.71 18.21 -14.34
N TYR A 233 -11.20 18.08 -13.10
CA TYR A 233 -11.76 17.18 -12.11
C TYR A 233 -13.23 17.49 -11.79
N ALA A 234 -13.58 18.75 -11.54
CA ALA A 234 -14.95 19.17 -11.26
C ALA A 234 -15.91 18.83 -12.41
N THR A 235 -15.43 18.86 -13.65
CA THR A 235 -16.21 18.46 -14.84
C THR A 235 -16.47 16.96 -14.84
N GLN A 236 -15.45 16.14 -14.57
CA GLN A 236 -15.58 14.68 -14.47
C GLN A 236 -16.50 14.28 -13.31
N ALA A 237 -16.28 14.84 -12.12
CA ALA A 237 -17.11 14.65 -10.94
C ALA A 237 -18.57 15.05 -11.18
N SER A 238 -18.81 16.15 -11.89
CA SER A 238 -20.17 16.58 -12.26
C SER A 238 -20.84 15.61 -13.21
N ALA A 239 -20.12 15.08 -14.19
CA ALA A 239 -20.64 14.08 -15.11
C ALA A 239 -20.97 12.77 -14.37
N ALA A 240 -20.06 12.29 -13.52
CA ALA A 240 -20.26 11.11 -12.70
C ALA A 240 -21.50 11.25 -11.78
N ARG A 241 -21.65 12.41 -11.12
CA ARG A 241 -22.83 12.72 -10.30
C ARG A 241 -24.12 12.75 -11.13
N ALA A 242 -24.10 13.37 -12.30
CA ALA A 242 -25.27 13.44 -13.17
C ALA A 242 -25.74 12.05 -13.62
N GLN A 243 -24.80 11.17 -14.00
CA GLN A 243 -25.12 9.79 -14.37
C GLN A 243 -25.72 9.00 -13.20
N VAL A 244 -25.20 9.17 -11.98
CA VAL A 244 -25.80 8.53 -10.80
C VAL A 244 -27.21 9.08 -10.53
N LEU A 245 -27.41 10.39 -10.62
CA LEU A 245 -28.73 11.01 -10.44
C LEU A 245 -29.76 10.50 -11.44
N GLU A 246 -29.36 10.23 -12.69
CA GLU A 246 -30.24 9.75 -13.75
C GLU A 246 -30.90 8.41 -13.39
N TRP A 247 -30.17 7.46 -12.80
CA TRP A 247 -30.71 6.14 -12.48
C TRP A 247 -31.09 5.94 -11.01
N ALA A 248 -30.45 6.65 -10.08
CA ALA A 248 -30.73 6.54 -8.65
C ALA A 248 -31.80 7.54 -8.16
N GLY A 249 -31.98 8.65 -8.88
CA GLY A 249 -32.85 9.77 -8.49
C GLY A 249 -34.31 9.64 -8.97
N SER A 250 -34.88 8.43 -9.01
CA SER A 250 -36.19 8.16 -9.62
C SER A 250 -37.39 8.93 -9.02
N ASP A 251 -37.22 9.56 -7.84
CA ASP A 251 -38.15 10.57 -7.34
C ASP A 251 -37.55 11.97 -7.54
N ALA A 252 -38.11 12.76 -8.45
CA ALA A 252 -37.81 14.18 -8.68
C ALA A 252 -37.94 15.08 -7.42
N VAL A 253 -38.29 14.51 -6.27
CA VAL A 253 -38.49 15.16 -4.98
C VAL A 253 -37.19 15.22 -4.14
N ARG A 254 -36.20 14.36 -4.37
CA ARG A 254 -34.94 14.43 -3.60
C ARG A 254 -33.97 15.40 -4.26
N ALA A 255 -33.80 16.57 -3.64
CA ALA A 255 -32.73 17.49 -4.00
C ALA A 255 -31.39 16.74 -4.02
N ALA A 256 -30.58 16.98 -5.06
CA ALA A 256 -29.27 16.35 -5.18
C ALA A 256 -28.46 16.65 -3.91
N PRO A 257 -27.84 15.64 -3.28
CA PRO A 257 -27.15 15.81 -2.00
C PRO A 257 -26.06 16.87 -2.15
N ALA A 258 -26.00 17.84 -1.24
CA ALA A 258 -24.92 18.81 -1.25
C ALA A 258 -23.62 18.08 -0.88
N LEU A 259 -22.70 17.98 -1.84
CA LEU A 259 -21.39 17.36 -1.63
C LEU A 259 -20.31 18.44 -1.52
N ARG A 260 -19.48 18.34 -0.49
CA ARG A 260 -18.26 19.13 -0.30
C ARG A 260 -17.07 18.35 -0.87
N LEU A 261 -16.27 18.99 -1.71
CA LEU A 261 -15.03 18.41 -2.23
C LEU A 261 -13.85 19.08 -1.56
N VAL A 262 -12.95 18.29 -0.98
CA VAL A 262 -11.71 18.78 -0.37
C VAL A 262 -10.55 18.20 -1.17
N THR A 263 -9.83 19.05 -1.89
CA THR A 263 -8.73 18.61 -2.75
C THR A 263 -7.37 18.73 -2.05
N TYR A 264 -6.40 17.95 -2.52
CA TYR A 264 -5.04 17.93 -2.01
C TYR A 264 -4.06 17.96 -3.18
N ASP A 265 -3.06 18.83 -3.11
CA ASP A 265 -1.97 18.95 -4.09
C ASP A 265 -0.77 18.06 -3.74
N ALA A 266 -0.74 17.51 -2.52
CA ALA A 266 0.30 16.62 -2.05
C ALA A 266 -0.26 15.48 -1.18
N PRO A 267 0.25 14.24 -1.35
CA PRO A 267 -0.06 13.09 -0.49
C PRO A 267 0.18 13.37 1.00
N ALA A 268 1.24 14.10 1.32
CA ALA A 268 1.59 14.50 2.68
C ALA A 268 0.48 15.29 3.37
N ALA A 269 -0.13 16.24 2.65
CA ALA A 269 -1.21 17.06 3.17
C ALA A 269 -2.46 16.22 3.42
N MET A 270 -2.74 15.24 2.55
CA MET A 270 -3.83 14.29 2.73
C MET A 270 -3.62 13.42 3.96
N ARG A 271 -2.43 12.83 4.10
CA ARG A 271 -2.07 12.03 5.28
C ARG A 271 -2.15 12.84 6.57
N ALA A 272 -1.62 14.06 6.56
CA ALA A 272 -1.60 14.90 7.75
C ALA A 272 -3.01 15.15 8.29
N LEU A 273 -4.01 15.25 7.41
CA LEU A 273 -5.40 15.50 7.82
C LEU A 273 -6.23 14.23 8.04
N LEU A 274 -6.03 13.19 7.23
CA LEU A 274 -6.89 12.00 7.21
C LEU A 274 -6.25 10.74 7.82
N ASP A 275 -4.95 10.79 8.11
CA ASP A 275 -4.11 9.65 8.50
C ASP A 275 -4.12 8.48 7.48
N ARG A 276 -4.62 8.75 6.27
CA ARG A 276 -4.62 7.85 5.10
C ARG A 276 -4.37 8.69 3.85
N VAL A 277 -3.78 8.07 2.83
CA VAL A 277 -3.67 8.62 1.48
C VAL A 277 -4.25 7.62 0.50
N ASP A 278 -5.13 8.09 -0.37
CA ASP A 278 -5.69 7.35 -1.50
C ASP A 278 -6.02 8.38 -2.61
N LEU A 279 -6.41 7.95 -3.81
CA LEU A 279 -6.91 8.83 -4.85
C LEU A 279 -8.14 9.61 -4.38
N PHE A 280 -8.97 8.98 -3.55
CA PHE A 280 -10.06 9.62 -2.84
C PHE A 280 -10.38 8.95 -1.50
N VAL A 281 -10.96 9.71 -0.57
CA VAL A 281 -11.55 9.19 0.67
C VAL A 281 -12.93 9.81 0.86
N GLU A 282 -13.94 8.97 1.03
CA GLU A 282 -15.33 9.40 1.23
C GLU A 282 -15.67 9.46 2.73
N ARG A 283 -16.36 10.53 3.14
CA ARG A 283 -16.96 10.70 4.48
C ARG A 283 -18.46 10.90 4.35
N GLY A 284 -19.21 9.81 4.44
CA GLY A 284 -20.64 9.72 4.10
C GLY A 284 -21.55 10.65 4.90
N ALA A 285 -21.50 10.59 6.24
CA ALA A 285 -22.29 11.44 7.14
C ALA A 285 -21.93 12.93 7.02
N ALA A 286 -20.69 13.24 6.62
CA ALA A 286 -20.25 14.60 6.39
C ALA A 286 -20.54 15.11 4.95
N GLY A 287 -21.03 14.25 4.05
CA GLY A 287 -21.22 14.58 2.64
C GLY A 287 -19.94 15.11 1.98
N THR A 288 -18.78 14.63 2.43
CA THR A 288 -17.47 15.15 2.03
C THR A 288 -16.68 14.10 1.26
N VAL A 289 -16.08 14.49 0.13
CA VAL A 289 -15.16 13.67 -0.65
C VAL A 289 -13.81 14.35 -0.69
N HIS A 290 -12.80 13.68 -0.15
CA HIS A 290 -11.41 14.09 -0.19
C HIS A 290 -10.76 13.53 -1.45
N VAL A 291 -10.05 14.34 -2.23
CA VAL A 291 -9.52 13.94 -3.54
C VAL A 291 -8.06 14.38 -3.69
N LEU A 292 -7.19 13.46 -4.09
CA LEU A 292 -5.80 13.78 -4.39
C LEU A 292 -5.64 14.22 -5.84
N LEU A 293 -5.19 15.46 -6.03
CA LEU A 293 -4.91 16.09 -7.32
C LEU A 293 -3.42 16.47 -7.45
N ALA A 294 -2.53 15.64 -6.90
CA ALA A 294 -1.10 15.92 -6.91
C ALA A 294 -0.48 15.80 -8.32
N PRO A 295 0.39 16.73 -8.74
CA PRO A 295 1.02 16.71 -10.06
C PRO A 295 1.67 15.36 -10.41
N GLY A 296 1.46 14.87 -11.62
CA GLY A 296 2.04 13.61 -12.11
C GLY A 296 1.34 12.33 -11.61
N LEU A 297 0.42 12.42 -10.66
CA LEU A 297 -0.42 11.29 -10.23
C LEU A 297 -1.75 11.26 -11.00
N PRO A 298 -2.38 10.08 -11.16
CA PRO A 298 -3.77 10.01 -11.58
C PRO A 298 -4.71 10.60 -10.50
N ASP A 299 -5.95 10.90 -10.89
CA ASP A 299 -7.06 11.15 -9.97
C ASP A 299 -8.04 9.97 -9.99
N ASP A 300 -9.13 10.06 -9.22
CA ASP A 300 -10.15 9.02 -9.13
C ASP A 300 -11.23 9.10 -10.24
N GLY A 301 -11.12 10.03 -11.19
CA GLY A 301 -12.11 10.26 -12.24
C GLY A 301 -13.51 10.66 -11.72
N GLY A 302 -13.65 11.02 -10.44
CA GLY A 302 -14.96 11.26 -9.82
C GLY A 302 -15.64 10.00 -9.28
N ALA A 303 -14.94 8.86 -9.18
CA ALA A 303 -15.45 7.63 -8.57
C ALA A 303 -15.99 7.84 -7.14
N GLY A 304 -15.27 8.61 -6.32
CA GLY A 304 -15.68 8.97 -4.96
C GLY A 304 -16.97 9.79 -4.93
N VAL A 305 -17.15 10.70 -5.90
CA VAL A 305 -18.38 11.48 -6.04
C VAL A 305 -19.55 10.60 -6.48
N ALA A 306 -19.34 9.66 -7.39
CA ALA A 306 -20.36 8.70 -7.79
C ALA A 306 -20.81 7.84 -6.60
N ARG A 307 -19.86 7.32 -5.82
CA ARG A 307 -20.12 6.53 -4.60
C ARG A 307 -20.90 7.34 -3.56
N ALA A 308 -20.43 8.54 -3.24
CA ALA A 308 -21.09 9.43 -2.28
C ALA A 308 -22.50 9.80 -2.70
N THR A 309 -22.70 10.07 -3.99
CA THR A 309 -24.02 10.39 -4.54
C THR A 309 -24.97 9.20 -4.44
N ALA A 310 -24.53 8.00 -4.83
CA ALA A 310 -25.35 6.80 -4.77
C ALA A 310 -25.73 6.45 -3.33
N ARG A 311 -24.78 6.51 -2.40
CA ARG A 311 -25.01 6.28 -0.96
C ARG A 311 -25.98 7.30 -0.37
N ALA A 312 -25.83 8.58 -0.70
CA ALA A 312 -26.73 9.61 -0.20
C ALA A 312 -28.17 9.45 -0.72
N LEU A 313 -28.36 8.92 -1.93
CA LEU A 313 -29.68 8.70 -2.52
C LEU A 313 -30.33 7.39 -2.09
N LEU A 314 -29.55 6.30 -2.06
CA LEU A 314 -30.05 4.93 -1.91
C LEU A 314 -29.74 4.30 -0.54
N GLY A 315 -28.92 4.96 0.29
CA GLY A 315 -28.36 4.38 1.51
C GLY A 315 -27.18 3.44 1.23
N GLU A 316 -26.72 2.72 2.25
CA GLU A 316 -25.70 1.68 2.06
C GLU A 316 -26.23 0.54 1.18
N PRO A 317 -25.41 0.00 0.26
CA PRO A 317 -25.81 -1.16 -0.52
C PRO A 317 -25.86 -2.42 0.35
N ALA A 318 -26.73 -3.36 -0.03
CA ALA A 318 -26.78 -4.69 0.56
C ALA A 318 -25.50 -5.51 0.29
N GLN A 319 -24.80 -5.22 -0.81
CA GLN A 319 -23.56 -5.89 -1.19
C GLN A 319 -22.45 -4.85 -1.45
N PRO A 320 -21.29 -4.93 -0.78
CA PRO A 320 -20.23 -3.91 -0.88
C PRO A 320 -19.72 -3.64 -2.31
N TRP A 321 -19.70 -4.67 -3.16
CA TRP A 321 -19.20 -4.56 -4.53
C TRP A 321 -19.96 -3.53 -5.39
N LEU A 322 -21.20 -3.21 -5.04
CA LEU A 322 -22.01 -2.24 -5.76
C LEU A 322 -21.42 -0.82 -5.68
N LEU A 323 -20.75 -0.46 -4.59
CA LEU A 323 -20.08 0.85 -4.49
C LEU A 323 -18.84 0.91 -5.38
N ASP A 324 -18.04 -0.17 -5.42
CA ASP A 324 -16.94 -0.29 -6.38
C ASP A 324 -17.45 -0.19 -7.82
N ALA A 325 -18.58 -0.86 -8.10
CA ALA A 325 -19.20 -0.84 -9.42
C ALA A 325 -19.67 0.56 -9.83
N VAL A 326 -20.37 1.27 -8.95
CA VAL A 326 -20.82 2.65 -9.20
C VAL A 326 -19.64 3.58 -9.44
N GLY A 327 -18.60 3.48 -8.61
CA GLY A 327 -17.39 4.29 -8.77
C GLY A 327 -16.71 4.03 -10.12
N ALA A 328 -16.50 2.75 -10.47
CA ALA A 328 -15.80 2.37 -11.69
C ALA A 328 -16.62 2.59 -12.98
N LEU A 329 -17.95 2.46 -12.93
CA LEU A 329 -18.82 2.68 -14.09
C LEU A 329 -18.85 4.15 -14.51
N HIS A 330 -18.91 5.06 -13.53
CA HIS A 330 -19.15 6.48 -13.78
C HIS A 330 -17.88 7.33 -13.81
N ALA A 331 -16.74 6.77 -13.38
CA ALA A 331 -15.45 7.40 -13.62
C ALA A 331 -15.05 7.22 -15.10
N PRO A 332 -14.75 8.30 -15.84
CA PRO A 332 -14.32 8.20 -17.23
C PRO A 332 -12.93 7.56 -17.37
N THR A 333 -12.14 7.62 -16.31
CA THR A 333 -10.79 7.08 -16.21
C THR A 333 -10.64 6.21 -14.97
N TYR A 334 -9.82 5.17 -15.07
CA TYR A 334 -9.37 4.33 -13.98
C TYR A 334 -7.84 4.45 -13.89
N TRP A 335 -7.34 5.06 -12.81
CA TRP A 335 -5.89 5.32 -12.64
C TRP A 335 -5.28 6.08 -13.84
N GLY A 336 -6.02 7.05 -14.38
CA GLY A 336 -5.59 7.86 -15.53
C GLY A 336 -5.73 7.19 -16.90
N VAL A 337 -6.17 5.93 -16.98
CA VAL A 337 -6.45 5.23 -18.23
C VAL A 337 -7.96 5.24 -18.50
N GLU A 338 -8.39 5.41 -19.76
CA GLU A 338 -9.82 5.34 -20.10
C GLU A 338 -10.42 3.99 -19.68
N GLY A 339 -11.60 4.01 -19.05
CA GLY A 339 -12.22 2.79 -18.48
C GLY A 339 -12.42 1.66 -19.51
N TRP A 340 -12.88 2.02 -20.73
CA TRP A 340 -13.09 1.07 -21.83
C TRP A 340 -11.79 0.48 -22.36
N GLN A 341 -10.75 1.31 -22.48
CA GLN A 341 -9.42 0.86 -22.85
C GLN A 341 -8.87 -0.13 -21.82
N TRP A 342 -9.10 0.12 -20.54
CA TRP A 342 -8.65 -0.78 -19.49
C TRP A 342 -9.41 -2.11 -19.46
N LEU A 343 -10.74 -2.10 -19.67
CA LEU A 343 -11.52 -3.32 -19.85
C LEU A 343 -11.03 -4.15 -21.06
N ALA A 344 -10.71 -3.48 -22.17
CA ALA A 344 -10.12 -4.12 -23.33
C ALA A 344 -8.77 -4.78 -23.00
N TRP A 345 -7.93 -4.11 -22.21
CA TRP A 345 -6.65 -4.64 -21.73
C TRP A 345 -6.84 -5.90 -20.87
N LEU A 346 -7.75 -5.86 -19.89
CA LEU A 346 -8.03 -7.02 -19.03
C LEU A 346 -8.51 -8.22 -19.85
N ALA A 347 -9.42 -8.00 -20.80
CA ALA A 347 -9.94 -9.07 -21.64
C ALA A 347 -8.87 -9.65 -22.59
N GLU A 348 -8.03 -8.79 -23.17
CA GLU A 348 -6.90 -9.19 -24.02
C GLU A 348 -5.80 -9.93 -23.23
N SER A 349 -5.67 -9.65 -21.94
CA SER A 349 -4.74 -10.31 -21.02
C SER A 349 -5.26 -11.66 -20.49
N GLY A 350 -6.51 -12.03 -20.81
CA GLY A 350 -7.17 -13.22 -20.26
C GLY A 350 -7.58 -13.08 -18.80
N LEU A 351 -7.78 -11.85 -18.32
CA LEU A 351 -8.14 -11.52 -16.94
C LEU A 351 -9.64 -11.21 -16.76
N ALA A 352 -10.48 -11.53 -17.74
CA ALA A 352 -11.92 -11.53 -17.53
C ALA A 352 -12.30 -12.46 -16.36
N LEU A 353 -13.43 -12.17 -15.69
CA LEU A 353 -13.97 -12.97 -14.61
C LEU A 353 -15.43 -13.31 -14.90
N PRO A 354 -15.90 -14.52 -14.55
CA PRO A 354 -17.32 -14.80 -14.58
C PRO A 354 -18.05 -13.98 -13.51
N ILE A 355 -19.35 -13.73 -13.70
CA ILE A 355 -20.15 -12.88 -12.81
C ILE A 355 -20.13 -13.40 -11.37
N ALA A 356 -20.15 -14.73 -11.18
CA ALA A 356 -20.05 -15.36 -9.87
C ALA A 356 -18.81 -14.87 -9.09
N GLU A 357 -17.69 -14.65 -9.78
CA GLU A 357 -16.45 -14.15 -9.20
C GLU A 357 -16.45 -12.62 -9.01
N ILE A 358 -17.12 -11.88 -9.89
CA ILE A 358 -17.20 -10.40 -9.79
C ILE A 358 -18.00 -9.95 -8.56
N VAL A 359 -19.11 -10.65 -8.27
CA VAL A 359 -20.06 -10.30 -7.20
C VAL A 359 -19.76 -10.98 -5.87
N ASP A 360 -18.84 -11.94 -5.84
CA ASP A 360 -18.44 -12.61 -4.60
C ASP A 360 -17.91 -11.56 -3.59
N PRO A 361 -18.48 -11.50 -2.36
CA PRO A 361 -17.96 -10.66 -1.29
C PRO A 361 -16.46 -10.87 -1.04
N GLU A 362 -15.96 -12.09 -1.20
CA GLU A 362 -14.57 -12.47 -0.96
C GLU A 362 -13.65 -12.25 -2.18
N ALA A 363 -14.18 -11.76 -3.30
CA ALA A 363 -13.39 -11.54 -4.53
C ALA A 363 -12.22 -10.56 -4.32
N ALA A 364 -12.38 -9.59 -3.40
CA ALA A 364 -11.34 -8.62 -3.07
C ALA A 364 -10.13 -9.26 -2.37
N HIS A 365 -10.28 -10.47 -1.81
CA HIS A 365 -9.19 -11.27 -1.24
C HIS A 365 -8.55 -12.23 -2.25
N ARG A 366 -9.04 -12.27 -3.49
CA ARG A 366 -8.56 -13.22 -4.50
C ARG A 366 -8.00 -12.51 -5.72
N TYR A 367 -8.55 -11.34 -6.05
CA TYR A 367 -8.22 -10.60 -7.27
C TYR A 367 -7.75 -9.20 -6.96
N SER A 368 -6.80 -8.71 -7.77
CA SER A 368 -6.35 -7.32 -7.73
C SER A 368 -7.54 -6.34 -7.86
N PRO A 369 -7.58 -5.23 -7.10
CA PRO A 369 -8.57 -4.18 -7.30
C PRO A 369 -8.52 -3.57 -8.70
N HIS A 370 -7.35 -3.58 -9.35
CA HIS A 370 -7.16 -3.14 -10.74
C HIS A 370 -7.79 -4.06 -11.78
N ARG A 371 -8.10 -5.30 -11.41
CA ARG A 371 -8.88 -6.24 -12.22
C ARG A 371 -10.37 -6.17 -11.84
N LEU A 372 -10.66 -6.20 -10.54
CA LEU A 372 -12.00 -6.41 -10.01
C LEU A 372 -12.92 -5.19 -10.16
N ARG A 373 -12.46 -3.98 -9.79
CA ARG A 373 -13.33 -2.77 -9.79
C ARG A 373 -13.83 -2.40 -11.20
N PRO A 374 -12.99 -2.39 -12.25
CA PRO A 374 -13.46 -2.15 -13.62
C PRO A 374 -14.50 -3.16 -14.09
N LEU A 375 -14.30 -4.45 -13.80
CA LEU A 375 -15.25 -5.52 -14.15
C LEU A 375 -16.57 -5.38 -13.39
N ARG A 376 -16.54 -4.94 -12.13
CA ARG A 376 -17.74 -4.58 -11.35
C ARG A 376 -18.50 -3.41 -12.00
N GLY A 377 -17.78 -2.37 -12.44
CA GLY A 377 -18.38 -1.24 -13.17
C GLY A 377 -19.05 -1.67 -14.47
N MET A 378 -18.38 -2.49 -15.28
CA MET A 378 -18.95 -3.11 -16.48
C MET A 378 -20.24 -3.88 -16.18
N LEU A 379 -20.22 -4.75 -15.17
CA LEU A 379 -21.38 -5.56 -14.79
C LEU A 379 -22.58 -4.68 -14.43
N LEU A 380 -22.37 -3.63 -13.63
CA LEU A 380 -23.44 -2.69 -13.27
C LEU A 380 -23.99 -1.98 -14.50
N GLY A 381 -23.12 -1.54 -15.42
CA GLY A 381 -23.55 -0.93 -16.69
C GLY A 381 -24.45 -1.87 -17.50
N LYS A 382 -24.11 -3.16 -17.58
CA LYS A 382 -24.96 -4.17 -18.23
C LYS A 382 -26.26 -4.42 -17.51
N LEU A 383 -26.26 -4.44 -16.17
CA LEU A 383 -27.47 -4.57 -15.38
C LEU A 383 -28.43 -3.40 -15.62
N LEU A 384 -27.93 -2.16 -15.62
CA LEU A 384 -28.72 -0.98 -15.92
C LEU A 384 -29.31 -1.05 -17.34
N ALA A 385 -28.51 -1.44 -18.33
CA ALA A 385 -28.95 -1.52 -19.73
C ALA A 385 -29.99 -2.63 -19.99
N LEU A 386 -29.81 -3.81 -19.39
CA LEU A 386 -30.65 -4.98 -19.68
C LEU A 386 -31.87 -5.09 -18.77
N ARG A 387 -31.74 -4.69 -17.49
CA ARG A 387 -32.78 -4.89 -16.47
C ARG A 387 -33.39 -3.58 -15.96
N GLY A 388 -32.80 -2.45 -16.32
CA GLY A 388 -33.29 -1.13 -15.95
C GLY A 388 -32.94 -0.71 -14.52
N THR A 389 -33.25 0.55 -14.21
CA THR A 389 -32.88 1.22 -12.94
C THR A 389 -33.57 0.58 -11.74
N ALA A 390 -34.85 0.23 -11.85
CA ALA A 390 -35.62 -0.39 -10.77
C ALA A 390 -35.01 -1.72 -10.28
N ALA A 391 -34.51 -2.54 -11.20
CA ALA A 391 -33.86 -3.81 -10.85
C ALA A 391 -32.53 -3.60 -10.10
N VAL A 392 -31.74 -2.61 -10.51
CA VAL A 392 -30.49 -2.24 -9.84
C VAL A 392 -30.76 -1.66 -8.45
N GLN A 393 -31.79 -0.83 -8.29
CA GLN A 393 -32.19 -0.32 -6.98
C GLN A 393 -32.71 -1.43 -6.05
N ALA A 394 -33.45 -2.41 -6.58
CA ALA A 394 -33.87 -3.60 -5.81
C ALA A 394 -32.66 -4.44 -5.38
N LEU A 395 -31.68 -4.63 -6.27
CA LEU A 395 -30.41 -5.27 -5.94
C LEU A 395 -29.65 -4.49 -4.85
N TRP A 396 -29.62 -3.16 -4.94
CA TRP A 396 -29.01 -2.29 -3.93
C TRP A 396 -29.62 -2.49 -2.54
N ARG A 397 -30.94 -2.66 -2.47
CA ARG A 397 -31.66 -2.93 -1.20
C ARG A 397 -31.58 -4.38 -0.74
N GLY A 398 -30.99 -5.27 -1.54
CA GLY A 398 -30.87 -6.70 -1.22
C GLY A 398 -32.10 -7.53 -1.58
N GLU A 399 -33.04 -6.98 -2.36
CA GLU A 399 -34.32 -7.62 -2.71
C GLU A 399 -34.18 -8.63 -3.87
N ALA A 400 -33.04 -8.64 -4.59
CA ALA A 400 -32.90 -9.37 -5.86
C ALA A 400 -31.55 -10.12 -6.05
N GLY A 401 -30.77 -10.34 -4.99
CA GLY A 401 -29.36 -10.77 -5.09
C GLY A 401 -29.11 -12.23 -5.50
N ALA A 402 -30.07 -13.14 -5.32
CA ALA A 402 -29.80 -14.58 -5.35
C ALA A 402 -29.58 -15.21 -6.75
N ALA A 403 -29.75 -14.47 -7.85
CA ALA A 403 -29.78 -15.03 -9.20
C ALA A 403 -28.71 -14.49 -10.18
N LEU A 404 -27.77 -13.63 -9.72
CA LEU A 404 -26.78 -13.04 -10.63
C LEU A 404 -25.71 -14.02 -11.10
N SER A 405 -25.20 -14.87 -10.19
CA SER A 405 -24.08 -15.79 -10.47
C SER A 405 -24.40 -16.88 -11.49
N THR A 406 -25.68 -17.15 -11.72
CA THR A 406 -26.17 -18.18 -12.67
C THR A 406 -26.85 -17.59 -13.89
N ASP A 407 -26.84 -16.27 -14.07
CA ASP A 407 -27.47 -15.64 -15.24
C ASP A 407 -26.57 -15.76 -16.49
N VAL A 408 -26.87 -16.76 -17.31
CA VAL A 408 -26.17 -17.05 -18.57
C VAL A 408 -26.34 -15.92 -19.59
N ALA A 409 -27.49 -15.24 -19.64
CA ALA A 409 -27.73 -14.18 -20.61
C ALA A 409 -26.94 -12.92 -20.24
N LEU A 410 -26.88 -12.58 -18.95
CA LEU A 410 -26.06 -11.48 -18.45
C LEU A 410 -24.56 -11.79 -18.63
N GLN A 411 -24.13 -13.03 -18.37
CA GLN A 411 -22.74 -13.45 -18.63
C GLN A 411 -22.37 -13.27 -20.10
N ALA A 412 -23.21 -13.77 -21.02
CA ALA A 412 -22.97 -13.63 -22.45
C ALA A 412 -22.90 -12.16 -22.89
N ALA A 413 -23.75 -11.29 -22.33
CA ALA A 413 -23.71 -9.85 -22.61
C ALA A 413 -22.42 -9.17 -22.10
N CYS A 414 -21.92 -9.57 -20.93
CA CYS A 414 -20.62 -9.11 -20.42
C CYS A 414 -19.48 -9.57 -21.32
N ASP A 415 -19.47 -10.84 -21.73
CA ASP A 415 -18.44 -11.42 -22.60
C ASP A 415 -18.42 -10.74 -23.98
N GLU A 416 -19.60 -10.48 -24.55
CA GLU A 416 -19.74 -9.74 -25.81
C GLU A 416 -19.15 -8.34 -25.71
N LEU A 417 -19.42 -7.62 -24.62
CA LEU A 417 -18.90 -6.27 -24.42
C LEU A 417 -17.38 -6.26 -24.25
N LEU A 418 -16.80 -7.23 -23.55
CA LEU A 418 -15.35 -7.38 -23.46
C LEU A 418 -14.73 -7.68 -24.83
N ALA A 419 -15.37 -8.51 -25.65
CA ALA A 419 -14.95 -8.77 -27.02
C ALA A 419 -15.01 -7.50 -27.90
N GLN A 420 -16.09 -6.72 -27.79
CA GLN A 420 -16.23 -5.44 -28.49
C GLN A 420 -15.15 -4.43 -28.07
N ALA A 421 -14.90 -4.29 -26.76
CA ALA A 421 -13.86 -3.40 -26.25
C ALA A 421 -12.46 -3.78 -26.78
N ARG A 422 -12.14 -5.08 -26.83
CA ARG A 422 -10.88 -5.57 -27.43
C ARG A 422 -10.74 -5.18 -28.89
N LEU A 423 -11.80 -5.35 -29.68
CA LEU A 423 -11.79 -5.01 -31.10
C LEU A 423 -11.64 -3.50 -31.30
N GLN A 424 -12.39 -2.69 -30.56
CA GLN A 424 -12.37 -1.24 -30.67
C GLN A 424 -11.00 -0.63 -30.30
N HIS A 425 -10.29 -1.23 -29.34
CA HIS A 425 -9.00 -0.72 -28.85
C HIS A 425 -7.79 -1.53 -29.33
N ALA A 426 -7.95 -2.45 -30.30
CA ALA A 426 -6.90 -3.38 -30.73
C ALA A 426 -5.58 -2.68 -31.11
N GLU A 427 -5.64 -1.57 -31.85
CA GLU A 427 -4.45 -0.80 -32.23
C GLU A 427 -3.73 -0.22 -31.01
N THR A 428 -4.48 0.31 -30.04
CA THR A 428 -3.90 0.86 -28.82
C THR A 428 -3.27 -0.23 -27.95
N LEU A 429 -3.90 -1.40 -27.87
CA LEU A 429 -3.34 -2.57 -27.18
C LEU A 429 -2.05 -3.05 -27.85
N ALA A 430 -2.05 -3.13 -29.18
CA ALA A 430 -0.86 -3.48 -29.97
C ALA A 430 0.27 -2.47 -29.75
N ALA A 431 -0.03 -1.17 -29.79
CA ALA A 431 0.95 -0.11 -29.52
C ALA A 431 1.54 -0.19 -28.10
N ARG A 432 0.70 -0.44 -27.09
CA ARG A 432 1.17 -0.66 -25.70
C ARG A 432 2.09 -1.87 -25.60
N ARG A 433 1.76 -2.97 -26.27
CA ARG A 433 2.62 -4.18 -26.30
C ARG A 433 3.89 -4.01 -27.11
N ALA A 434 3.86 -3.19 -28.15
CA ALA A 434 4.99 -2.90 -29.02
C ALA A 434 5.93 -1.83 -28.44
N ARG A 435 5.51 -1.12 -27.38
CA ARG A 435 6.34 -0.20 -26.61
C ARG A 435 7.65 -0.90 -26.31
N GLU A 436 8.77 -0.28 -26.70
CA GLU A 436 10.08 -0.92 -26.68
C GLU A 436 10.35 -1.53 -25.31
N ARG A 437 10.49 -2.86 -25.27
CA ARG A 437 10.67 -3.67 -24.05
C ARG A 437 12.11 -3.59 -23.51
N ALA A 438 12.69 -2.39 -23.57
CA ALA A 438 14.05 -1.99 -23.26
C ALA A 438 15.13 -2.39 -24.30
N GLY A 439 15.51 -1.39 -25.11
CA GLY A 439 16.79 -1.32 -25.84
C GLY A 439 17.70 -0.19 -25.35
N SER A 440 17.35 0.50 -24.26
CA SER A 440 18.16 1.59 -23.71
C SER A 440 19.17 1.07 -22.68
N SER A 441 20.39 1.63 -22.70
CA SER A 441 21.40 1.39 -21.66
C SER A 441 20.89 1.96 -20.32
N LEU A 442 20.31 1.10 -19.49
CA LEU A 442 19.86 1.46 -18.14
C LEU A 442 21.07 1.87 -17.29
N ARG A 443 21.04 3.08 -16.74
CA ARG A 443 22.10 3.64 -15.90
C ARG A 443 21.43 4.41 -14.77
N GLY A 444 21.52 3.92 -13.55
CA GLY A 444 20.95 4.66 -12.43
C GLY A 444 20.98 3.91 -11.13
N PHE A 445 19.90 3.95 -10.38
CA PHE A 445 19.91 3.58 -8.98
C PHE A 445 18.75 2.68 -8.57
N VAL A 446 18.98 1.92 -7.51
CA VAL A 446 17.93 1.31 -6.72
C VAL A 446 17.55 2.28 -5.59
N VAL A 447 16.28 2.69 -5.56
CA VAL A 447 15.71 3.61 -4.57
C VAL A 447 15.09 2.78 -3.45
N THR A 448 15.83 2.58 -2.36
CA THR A 448 15.36 1.72 -1.26
C THR A 448 14.48 2.49 -0.29
N GLY A 449 13.82 1.79 0.65
CA GLY A 449 13.05 2.39 1.75
C GLY A 449 11.65 2.89 1.36
N VAL A 450 11.14 2.48 0.21
CA VAL A 450 9.75 2.70 -0.20
C VAL A 450 8.83 1.94 0.77
N GLY A 451 7.74 2.56 1.21
CA GLY A 451 6.77 1.96 2.15
C GLY A 451 7.17 1.96 3.64
N LEU A 452 8.45 2.04 3.99
CA LEU A 452 8.93 1.83 5.36
C LEU A 452 8.82 3.04 6.32
N SER A 453 8.34 4.22 5.90
CA SER A 453 8.14 5.35 6.84
C SER A 453 7.27 6.51 6.31
N SER A 454 6.59 7.20 7.23
CA SER A 454 5.90 8.48 6.98
C SER A 454 6.83 9.63 6.55
N ALA A 455 8.15 9.48 6.73
CA ALA A 455 9.12 10.52 6.40
C ALA A 455 9.25 10.77 4.89
N ARG A 456 8.87 9.82 4.02
CA ARG A 456 8.92 9.97 2.55
C ARG A 456 7.76 10.74 1.93
N TYR A 457 6.72 10.99 2.73
CA TYR A 457 5.68 11.94 2.38
C TYR A 457 6.17 13.38 2.51
N ALA A 458 7.31 13.65 3.15
CA ALA A 458 7.87 14.99 3.11
C ALA A 458 8.00 15.43 1.63
N PRO A 459 7.53 16.63 1.25
CA PRO A 459 7.40 17.04 -0.15
C PRO A 459 8.65 16.82 -1.02
N ASN A 460 9.84 16.88 -0.41
CA ASN A 460 11.13 16.78 -1.09
C ASN A 460 11.92 15.49 -0.80
N ALA A 461 11.44 14.63 0.11
CA ALA A 461 12.15 13.41 0.44
C ALA A 461 12.26 12.54 -0.82
N CYS A 462 13.46 12.08 -1.16
CA CYS A 462 13.82 11.34 -2.38
C CYS A 462 13.72 12.13 -3.71
N ALA A 463 12.82 13.12 -3.85
CA ALA A 463 12.72 13.92 -5.08
C ALA A 463 14.02 14.69 -5.39
N ASP A 464 14.67 15.24 -4.37
CA ASP A 464 15.96 15.92 -4.52
C ASP A 464 17.09 14.94 -4.89
N ASP A 465 17.10 13.74 -4.30
CA ASP A 465 18.11 12.71 -4.59
C ASP A 465 17.95 12.15 -6.01
N VAL A 466 16.70 11.89 -6.44
CA VAL A 466 16.38 11.46 -7.82
C VAL A 466 16.78 12.56 -8.82
N ARG A 467 16.45 13.82 -8.53
CA ARG A 467 16.88 14.96 -9.35
C ARG A 467 18.39 15.06 -9.43
N ARG A 468 19.09 14.95 -8.30
CA ARG A 468 20.56 14.99 -8.23
C ARG A 468 21.18 13.84 -9.01
N ALA A 469 20.66 12.62 -8.86
CA ALA A 469 21.10 11.45 -9.62
C ALA A 469 20.93 11.66 -11.14
N ARG A 470 19.83 12.29 -11.58
CA ARG A 470 19.63 12.65 -13.01
C ARG A 470 20.63 13.68 -13.50
N GLU A 471 20.96 14.70 -12.71
CA GLU A 471 22.00 15.69 -13.04
C GLU A 471 23.38 15.02 -13.24
N LEU A 472 23.65 13.95 -12.49
CA LEU A 472 24.87 13.14 -12.64
C LEU A 472 24.82 12.22 -13.87
N GLY A 473 23.65 11.97 -14.45
CA GLY A 473 23.46 11.21 -15.69
C GLY A 473 22.56 9.98 -15.55
N ALA A 474 21.94 9.75 -14.38
CA ALA A 474 21.02 8.62 -14.22
C ALA A 474 19.80 8.77 -15.14
N ASN A 475 19.45 7.67 -15.82
CA ASN A 475 18.28 7.55 -16.68
C ASN A 475 17.34 6.41 -16.25
N ALA A 476 17.63 5.69 -15.16
CA ALA A 476 16.85 4.55 -14.71
C ALA A 476 16.75 4.47 -13.18
N PHE A 477 15.59 4.13 -12.66
CA PHE A 477 15.35 3.96 -11.22
C PHE A 477 14.52 2.69 -10.97
N ALA A 478 14.98 1.85 -10.05
CA ALA A 478 14.22 0.70 -9.56
C ALA A 478 13.75 0.93 -8.12
N PHE A 479 12.50 0.60 -7.85
CA PHE A 479 11.83 0.86 -6.57
C PHE A 479 11.48 -0.47 -5.89
N PRO A 480 12.37 -1.02 -5.06
CA PRO A 480 12.07 -2.20 -4.26
C PRO A 480 11.10 -1.87 -3.13
N PHE A 481 10.16 -2.78 -2.91
CA PHE A 481 9.18 -2.73 -1.82
C PHE A 481 8.83 -4.16 -1.41
N GLU A 482 8.51 -4.35 -0.14
CA GLU A 482 8.19 -5.67 0.41
C GLU A 482 6.72 -5.98 0.16
N CYS A 483 6.40 -7.22 -0.16
CA CYS A 483 5.04 -7.67 -0.37
C CYS A 483 4.82 -9.12 0.07
N TRP A 484 3.61 -9.43 0.52
CA TRP A 484 3.21 -10.72 1.09
C TRP A 484 1.69 -10.94 0.96
N ASP A 485 1.23 -12.14 1.31
CA ASP A 485 -0.20 -12.44 1.48
C ASP A 485 -0.64 -12.23 2.92
N ARG A 486 -1.76 -11.55 3.17
CA ARG A 486 -2.39 -11.57 4.51
C ARG A 486 -3.17 -12.83 4.78
N SER A 487 -3.58 -13.62 3.78
CA SER A 487 -4.30 -14.87 4.06
C SER A 487 -3.50 -15.84 4.94
N ALA A 488 -2.20 -15.60 5.10
CA ALA A 488 -1.33 -16.31 6.04
C ALA A 488 -1.39 -15.81 7.50
N GLU A 489 -1.74 -14.54 7.80
CA GLU A 489 -1.76 -13.99 9.17
C GLU A 489 -2.75 -12.79 9.34
N PRO A 490 -3.40 -12.64 10.50
CA PRO A 490 -4.32 -11.53 10.78
C PRO A 490 -3.63 -10.16 10.66
N ALA A 491 -4.45 -9.14 10.39
CA ALA A 491 -4.00 -7.75 10.30
C ALA A 491 -3.22 -7.31 11.55
N ALA A 492 -2.08 -6.63 11.36
CA ALA A 492 -1.49 -5.86 12.46
C ALA A 492 -2.42 -4.68 12.80
N PRO A 493 -2.66 -4.37 14.09
CA PRO A 493 -3.56 -3.30 14.48
C PRO A 493 -3.27 -1.96 13.84
N GLY A 494 -4.31 -1.27 13.35
CA GLY A 494 -4.18 0.04 12.71
C GLY A 494 -3.69 0.03 11.25
N GLN A 495 -3.46 -1.14 10.64
CA GLN A 495 -3.27 -1.21 9.19
C GLN A 495 -4.63 -1.08 8.49
N PRO A 496 -4.80 -0.18 7.51
CA PRO A 496 -6.05 -0.01 6.80
C PRO A 496 -6.55 -1.34 6.20
N ALA A 497 -7.86 -1.56 6.24
CA ALA A 497 -8.52 -2.74 5.66
C ALA A 497 -8.48 -2.78 4.11
N GLU A 498 -7.96 -1.72 3.48
CA GLU A 498 -7.75 -1.58 2.04
C GLU A 498 -6.24 -1.72 1.77
N SER A 499 -5.73 -2.57 0.88
CA SER A 499 -6.32 -3.53 -0.04
C SER A 499 -5.20 -4.47 -0.53
N TRP A 500 -5.61 -5.67 -0.85
CA TRP A 500 -4.89 -6.73 -1.57
C TRP A 500 -4.03 -6.28 -2.78
N PRO A 501 -2.81 -6.83 -3.00
CA PRO A 501 -1.94 -7.59 -2.10
C PRO A 501 -1.29 -6.67 -1.06
N HIS A 502 -0.78 -7.25 0.02
CA HIS A 502 -0.18 -6.46 1.09
C HIS A 502 1.27 -6.15 0.77
N GLY A 503 1.56 -4.86 0.63
CA GLY A 503 2.92 -4.34 0.57
C GLY A 503 3.22 -3.48 1.78
N ASN A 504 4.51 -3.29 2.08
CA ASN A 504 4.91 -2.20 2.96
C ASN A 504 4.64 -0.83 2.31
N ALA A 505 4.47 -0.80 0.98
CA ALA A 505 4.04 0.36 0.19
C ALA A 505 2.66 0.13 -0.44
N THR A 506 1.83 1.15 -0.40
CA THR A 506 0.56 1.24 -1.14
C THR A 506 0.81 1.54 -2.63
N ASP A 507 -0.16 1.21 -3.49
CA ASP A 507 -0.11 1.53 -4.93
C ASP A 507 0.14 3.02 -5.19
N LEU A 508 -0.43 3.87 -4.34
CA LEU A 508 -0.29 5.30 -4.44
C LEU A 508 1.11 5.77 -4.02
N GLU A 509 1.70 5.19 -2.97
CA GLU A 509 3.12 5.43 -2.62
C GLU A 509 4.04 5.05 -3.77
N LEU A 510 3.80 3.91 -4.42
CA LEU A 510 4.55 3.51 -5.61
C LEU A 510 4.35 4.50 -6.75
N ALA A 511 3.11 4.95 -7.00
CA ALA A 511 2.83 5.96 -8.02
C ALA A 511 3.55 7.30 -7.74
N ILE A 512 3.65 7.72 -6.48
CA ILE A 512 4.37 8.94 -6.06
C ILE A 512 5.86 8.82 -6.40
N GLU A 513 6.50 7.72 -6.03
CA GLU A 513 7.92 7.53 -6.30
C GLU A 513 8.21 7.40 -7.81
N LEU A 514 7.34 6.70 -8.53
CA LEU A 514 7.42 6.60 -9.99
C LEU A 514 7.22 7.97 -10.68
N ALA A 515 6.31 8.81 -10.18
CA ALA A 515 6.09 10.16 -10.70
C ALA A 515 7.29 11.08 -10.46
N ARG A 516 7.98 10.96 -9.32
CA ARG A 516 9.24 11.70 -9.04
C ARG A 516 10.35 11.35 -10.04
N ALA A 517 10.37 10.12 -10.53
CA ALA A 517 11.31 9.66 -11.55
C ALA A 517 10.82 9.85 -12.99
N ALA A 518 9.76 10.64 -13.23
CA ALA A 518 9.23 10.90 -14.57
C ALA A 518 10.31 11.43 -15.53
N GLY A 519 10.32 10.91 -16.75
CA GLY A 519 11.35 11.17 -17.76
C GLY A 519 12.61 10.30 -17.61
N SER A 520 12.60 9.32 -16.71
CA SER A 520 13.58 8.23 -16.61
C SER A 520 12.86 6.89 -16.83
N SER A 521 13.61 5.82 -17.08
CA SER A 521 13.09 4.45 -17.02
C SER A 521 12.80 4.08 -15.56
N ARG A 522 11.60 3.56 -15.30
CA ARG A 522 11.10 3.29 -13.96
C ARG A 522 10.73 1.83 -13.83
N TRP A 523 11.21 1.21 -12.77
CA TRP A 523 11.10 -0.22 -12.54
C TRP A 523 10.46 -0.49 -11.18
N LEU A 524 9.40 -1.30 -11.15
CA LEU A 524 8.89 -1.85 -9.91
C LEU A 524 9.66 -3.12 -9.55
N ALA A 525 9.99 -3.25 -8.26
CA ALA A 525 10.89 -4.30 -7.76
C ALA A 525 10.29 -5.02 -6.53
N PRO A 526 9.17 -5.75 -6.67
CA PRO A 526 8.54 -6.45 -5.55
C PRO A 526 9.51 -7.45 -4.90
N GLN A 527 9.65 -7.36 -3.57
CA GLN A 527 10.39 -8.29 -2.72
C GLN A 527 9.39 -9.16 -1.97
N LEU A 528 9.28 -10.43 -2.39
CA LEU A 528 8.34 -11.37 -1.80
C LEU A 528 8.83 -11.81 -0.41
N LEU A 529 8.00 -11.62 0.61
CA LEU A 529 8.21 -12.12 1.97
C LEU A 529 7.30 -13.32 2.24
N SER A 530 7.73 -14.21 3.14
CA SER A 530 6.90 -15.34 3.58
C SER A 530 5.75 -14.91 4.51
N SER A 531 5.93 -13.81 5.25
CA SER A 531 4.94 -13.17 6.10
C SER A 531 5.37 -11.71 6.36
N PRO A 532 4.50 -10.84 6.90
CA PRO A 532 4.86 -9.45 7.17
C PRO A 532 6.07 -9.27 8.11
N ASN A 533 6.36 -10.28 8.94
CA ASN A 533 7.45 -10.26 9.92
C ASN A 533 8.58 -11.25 9.58
N ALA A 534 8.53 -11.88 8.40
CA ALA A 534 9.52 -12.86 7.97
C ALA A 534 10.61 -12.23 7.10
N GLY A 535 11.70 -12.97 6.88
CA GLY A 535 12.70 -12.65 5.86
C GLY A 535 12.15 -12.84 4.45
N LEU A 536 13.03 -12.64 3.45
CA LEU A 536 12.71 -12.89 2.05
C LEU A 536 12.19 -14.33 1.89
N ALA A 537 11.13 -14.49 1.11
CA ALA A 537 10.54 -15.81 0.83
C ALA A 537 11.54 -16.78 0.18
N GLY A 538 12.58 -16.21 -0.43
CA GLY A 538 13.75 -16.87 -0.97
C GLY A 538 14.67 -17.57 0.01
N GLU A 539 14.54 -17.30 1.31
CA GLU A 539 15.33 -17.91 2.38
C GLU A 539 14.62 -19.10 3.04
N GLU A 540 13.30 -19.20 2.85
CA GLU A 540 12.50 -20.27 3.44
C GLU A 540 12.70 -21.59 2.68
N VAL A 541 13.12 -22.61 3.42
CA VAL A 541 13.29 -23.98 2.91
C VAL A 541 11.94 -24.68 2.90
N ARG A 542 11.41 -24.96 1.71
CA ARG A 542 10.17 -25.72 1.50
C ARG A 542 10.51 -27.09 0.93
N THR A 543 9.93 -28.13 1.52
CA THR A 543 10.30 -29.53 1.24
C THR A 543 9.16 -30.33 0.63
N ARG A 544 7.94 -29.76 0.58
CA ARG A 544 6.74 -30.44 0.06
C ARG A 544 6.19 -29.73 -1.16
N ALA A 545 5.63 -30.49 -2.10
CA ALA A 545 5.00 -29.94 -3.30
C ALA A 545 3.89 -28.94 -2.97
N ALA A 546 3.03 -29.27 -1.99
CA ALA A 546 1.94 -28.39 -1.57
C ALA A 546 2.41 -27.03 -1.01
N GLU A 547 3.59 -26.97 -0.36
CA GLU A 547 4.17 -25.71 0.12
C GLU A 547 4.63 -24.85 -1.06
N TRP A 548 5.22 -25.48 -2.08
CA TRP A 548 5.63 -24.80 -3.30
C TRP A 548 4.43 -24.31 -4.11
N GLU A 549 3.37 -25.10 -4.21
CA GLU A 549 2.14 -24.66 -4.87
C GLU A 549 1.53 -23.44 -4.18
N ALA A 550 1.41 -23.48 -2.85
CA ALA A 550 0.91 -22.35 -2.08
C ALA A 550 1.78 -21.09 -2.27
N PHE A 551 3.11 -21.25 -2.31
CA PHE A 551 4.04 -20.16 -2.60
C PHE A 551 3.82 -19.56 -3.99
N PHE A 552 3.69 -20.38 -5.04
CA PHE A 552 3.51 -19.88 -6.41
C PHE A 552 2.11 -19.31 -6.64
N ASP A 553 1.07 -19.85 -6.00
CA ASP A 553 -0.27 -19.27 -6.03
C ASP A 553 -0.26 -17.87 -5.42
N LEU A 554 0.40 -17.71 -4.27
CA LEU A 554 0.66 -16.42 -3.66
C LEU A 554 1.42 -15.49 -4.61
N ALA A 555 2.62 -15.90 -5.05
CA ALA A 555 3.47 -15.09 -5.90
C ALA A 555 2.75 -14.64 -7.18
N THR A 556 1.93 -15.51 -7.77
CA THR A 556 1.11 -15.19 -8.95
C THR A 556 0.10 -14.11 -8.64
N ARG A 557 -0.65 -14.19 -7.53
CA ARG A 557 -1.64 -13.17 -7.16
C ARG A 557 -0.99 -11.80 -6.91
N VAL A 558 0.11 -11.79 -6.16
CA VAL A 558 0.84 -10.55 -5.81
C VAL A 558 1.45 -9.91 -7.06
N LEU A 559 2.15 -10.69 -7.88
CA LEU A 559 2.82 -10.17 -9.07
C LEU A 559 1.83 -9.83 -10.19
N GLU A 560 0.69 -10.52 -10.31
CA GLU A 560 -0.40 -10.11 -11.22
C GLU A 560 -0.85 -8.69 -10.87
N HIS A 561 -1.11 -8.41 -9.59
CA HIS A 561 -1.47 -7.06 -9.16
C HIS A 561 -0.42 -6.01 -9.55
N TYR A 562 0.85 -6.22 -9.20
CA TYR A 562 1.88 -5.22 -9.49
C TYR A 562 2.21 -5.12 -10.99
N SER A 563 1.97 -6.17 -11.78
CA SER A 563 2.05 -6.07 -13.24
C SER A 563 0.95 -5.20 -13.84
N LEU A 564 -0.27 -5.25 -13.30
CA LEU A 564 -1.36 -4.34 -13.69
C LEU A 564 -1.04 -2.91 -13.27
N LEU A 565 -0.50 -2.71 -12.07
CA LEU A 565 -0.07 -1.39 -11.59
C LEU A 565 1.05 -0.82 -12.47
N THR A 566 2.06 -1.63 -12.84
CA THR A 566 3.11 -1.26 -13.80
C THR A 566 2.51 -0.74 -15.11
N GLU A 567 1.51 -1.44 -15.67
CA GLU A 567 0.85 -1.01 -16.92
C GLU A 567 0.05 0.29 -16.75
N LEU A 568 -0.71 0.43 -15.65
CA LEU A 568 -1.49 1.64 -15.34
C LEU A 568 -0.59 2.87 -15.18
N LEU A 569 0.53 2.72 -14.45
CA LEU A 569 1.51 3.79 -14.21
C LEU A 569 2.51 3.97 -15.36
N GLN A 570 2.38 3.14 -16.40
CA GLN A 570 3.26 3.11 -17.57
C GLN A 570 4.73 2.95 -17.21
N ALA A 571 5.04 2.22 -16.15
CA ALA A 571 6.42 1.91 -15.78
C ALA A 571 7.06 0.99 -16.84
N GLU A 572 8.35 1.21 -17.12
CA GLU A 572 9.05 0.57 -18.23
C GLU A 572 9.54 -0.84 -17.89
N GLY A 573 9.58 -1.22 -16.61
CA GLY A 573 9.92 -2.58 -16.22
C GLY A 573 9.39 -3.07 -14.87
N LEU A 574 9.43 -4.38 -14.70
CA LEU A 574 9.01 -5.11 -13.51
C LEU A 574 9.99 -6.24 -13.22
N PHE A 575 10.46 -6.33 -11.98
CA PHE A 575 11.13 -7.54 -11.50
C PHE A 575 10.12 -8.55 -10.99
N LEU A 576 10.32 -9.82 -11.32
CA LEU A 576 9.54 -10.93 -10.77
C LEU A 576 9.85 -11.20 -9.29
N GLY A 577 11.01 -10.77 -8.83
CA GLY A 577 11.50 -10.98 -7.47
C GLY A 577 13.02 -10.85 -7.40
N PHE A 578 13.54 -10.89 -6.18
CA PHE A 578 14.95 -10.81 -5.85
C PHE A 578 15.36 -11.96 -4.94
N GLU A 579 16.51 -12.57 -5.24
CA GLU A 579 17.21 -13.52 -4.36
C GLU A 579 16.34 -14.68 -3.84
N LEU A 580 15.43 -15.19 -4.69
CA LEU A 580 14.54 -16.30 -4.36
C LEU A 580 15.23 -17.66 -4.49
N SER A 581 16.45 -17.75 -3.97
CA SER A 581 17.40 -18.85 -4.24
C SER A 581 16.86 -20.21 -3.82
N GLN A 582 16.07 -20.32 -2.73
CA GLN A 582 15.44 -21.59 -2.36
C GLN A 582 14.37 -22.05 -3.36
N SER A 583 13.82 -21.16 -4.19
CA SER A 583 12.83 -21.49 -5.23
C SER A 583 13.46 -21.82 -6.60
N THR A 584 14.73 -21.51 -6.79
CA THR A 584 15.44 -21.63 -8.07
C THR A 584 16.55 -22.68 -8.02
N ARG A 585 17.20 -22.85 -6.86
CA ARG A 585 18.34 -23.74 -6.70
C ARG A 585 17.96 -25.21 -6.75
N GLU A 586 18.86 -26.03 -7.30
CA GLU A 586 18.78 -27.47 -7.16
C GLU A 586 18.85 -27.86 -5.69
N PRO A 587 18.02 -28.81 -5.22
CA PRO A 587 18.18 -29.36 -3.89
C PRO A 587 19.57 -29.97 -3.78
N GLY A 588 20.30 -29.70 -2.69
CA GLY A 588 21.59 -30.35 -2.42
C GLY A 588 21.45 -31.88 -2.31
N VAL A 589 22.55 -32.59 -2.03
CA VAL A 589 22.57 -34.07 -1.89
C VAL A 589 21.40 -34.56 -1.03
N SER A 590 20.37 -35.10 -1.68
CA SER A 590 19.13 -35.55 -1.05
C SER A 590 19.17 -37.06 -0.84
N ARG A 591 18.61 -37.51 0.30
CA ARG A 591 18.37 -38.94 0.55
C ARG A 591 17.27 -39.52 -0.35
N ASP A 592 16.46 -38.64 -0.97
CA ASP A 592 15.47 -38.96 -1.98
C ASP A 592 15.73 -38.13 -3.25
N PRO A 593 16.53 -38.67 -4.20
CA PRO A 593 16.84 -37.98 -5.46
C PRO A 593 15.62 -37.82 -6.37
N ALA A 594 14.67 -38.76 -6.32
CA ALA A 594 13.49 -38.76 -7.20
C ALA A 594 12.50 -37.67 -6.76
N GLY A 595 12.22 -37.56 -5.46
CA GLY A 595 11.43 -36.48 -4.89
C GLY A 595 12.07 -35.11 -5.13
N ALA A 596 13.39 -35.00 -4.97
CA ALA A 596 14.13 -33.76 -5.25
C ALA A 596 13.99 -33.31 -6.72
N ALA A 597 14.09 -34.24 -7.67
CA ALA A 597 13.89 -33.96 -9.09
C ALA A 597 12.44 -33.51 -9.38
N ALA A 598 11.44 -34.19 -8.82
CA ALA A 598 10.04 -33.83 -8.99
C ALA A 598 9.73 -32.42 -8.46
N LEU A 599 10.27 -32.05 -7.30
CA LEU A 599 10.13 -30.70 -6.74
C LEU A 599 10.85 -29.63 -7.58
N ARG A 600 12.01 -29.95 -8.16
CA ARG A 600 12.69 -29.05 -9.10
C ARG A 600 11.82 -28.82 -10.33
N ASP A 601 11.33 -29.89 -10.95
CA ASP A 601 10.54 -29.79 -12.17
C ASP A 601 9.23 -29.02 -11.94
N LEU A 602 8.59 -29.23 -10.78
CA LEU A 602 7.46 -28.42 -10.33
C LEU A 602 7.82 -26.92 -10.26
N ARG A 603 8.86 -26.55 -9.50
CA ARG A 603 9.27 -25.14 -9.36
C ARG A 603 9.60 -24.51 -10.70
N TYR A 604 10.26 -25.26 -11.59
CA TYR A 604 10.62 -24.80 -12.93
C TYR A 604 9.41 -24.55 -13.82
N ALA A 605 8.42 -25.45 -13.77
CA ALA A 605 7.16 -25.27 -14.48
C ALA A 605 6.42 -24.03 -13.95
N ARG A 606 6.33 -23.85 -12.64
CA ARG A 606 5.60 -22.75 -12.00
C ARG A 606 6.27 -21.39 -12.23
N TRP A 607 7.60 -21.32 -12.25
CA TRP A 607 8.33 -20.09 -12.64
C TRP A 607 8.02 -19.66 -14.08
N ARG A 608 7.99 -20.61 -15.03
CA ARG A 608 7.62 -20.32 -16.43
C ARG A 608 6.16 -19.92 -16.57
N GLU A 609 5.27 -20.62 -15.86
CA GLU A 609 3.84 -20.27 -15.81
C GLU A 609 3.64 -18.84 -15.31
N LEU A 610 4.28 -18.49 -14.20
CA LEU A 610 4.27 -17.15 -13.62
C LEU A 610 4.79 -16.10 -14.62
N ALA A 611 5.98 -16.31 -15.20
CA ALA A 611 6.56 -15.37 -16.16
C ALA A 611 5.64 -15.14 -17.37
N ARG A 612 5.05 -16.22 -17.91
CA ARG A 612 4.07 -16.14 -19.01
C ARG A 612 2.78 -15.45 -18.59
N ALA A 613 2.32 -15.64 -17.36
CA ALA A 613 1.15 -14.96 -16.83
C ALA A 613 1.39 -13.45 -16.79
N LEU A 614 2.49 -13.00 -16.18
CA LEU A 614 2.85 -11.58 -16.11
C LEU A 614 3.09 -10.96 -17.49
N ARG A 615 3.66 -11.73 -18.42
CA ARG A 615 3.84 -11.28 -19.81
C ARG A 615 2.54 -10.90 -20.50
N ARG A 616 1.41 -11.50 -20.10
CA ARG A 616 0.10 -11.17 -20.68
C ARG A 616 -0.48 -9.89 -20.08
N THR A 617 -0.13 -9.55 -18.85
CA THR A 617 -0.79 -8.50 -18.05
C THR A 617 -0.08 -7.15 -18.10
N THR A 618 1.17 -7.11 -18.55
CA THR A 618 1.94 -5.86 -18.75
C THR A 618 2.73 -5.88 -20.06
N GLY A 619 2.82 -4.70 -20.72
CA GLY A 619 3.75 -4.47 -21.83
C GLY A 619 5.18 -4.16 -21.41
N ALA A 620 5.43 -4.02 -20.10
CA ALA A 620 6.74 -3.65 -19.56
C ALA A 620 7.81 -4.75 -19.74
N ALA A 621 9.08 -4.35 -19.64
CA ALA A 621 10.19 -5.28 -19.63
C ALA A 621 10.20 -6.08 -18.31
N LEU A 622 10.41 -7.40 -18.42
CA LEU A 622 10.46 -8.32 -17.28
C LEU A 622 11.89 -8.77 -17.03
N SER A 623 12.25 -8.85 -15.75
CA SER A 623 13.54 -9.38 -15.31
C SER A 623 13.40 -10.12 -13.98
N TYR A 624 14.43 -10.85 -13.58
CA TYR A 624 14.54 -11.51 -12.29
C TYR A 624 15.88 -11.14 -11.66
N GLY A 625 15.89 -10.74 -10.39
CA GLY A 625 17.13 -10.41 -9.68
C GLY A 625 17.79 -11.64 -9.08
N ALA A 626 18.65 -12.32 -9.83
CA ALA A 626 19.37 -13.49 -9.32
C ALA A 626 20.48 -13.11 -8.34
N ARG A 627 20.62 -13.88 -7.26
CA ARG A 627 21.69 -13.75 -6.28
C ARG A 627 23.04 -14.21 -6.87
N PHE A 628 24.11 -13.57 -6.43
CA PHE A 628 25.50 -13.80 -6.88
C PHE A 628 26.08 -15.20 -6.61
N ASP A 629 25.41 -16.04 -5.83
CA ASP A 629 25.93 -17.31 -5.35
C ASP A 629 25.49 -18.51 -6.23
N GLY A 630 25.55 -18.30 -7.55
CA GLY A 630 25.25 -19.29 -8.58
C GLY A 630 23.76 -19.50 -8.87
N GLU A 631 22.89 -18.61 -8.40
CA GLU A 631 21.47 -18.64 -8.74
C GLU A 631 21.23 -18.31 -10.22
N LEU A 632 22.07 -17.47 -10.81
CA LEU A 632 22.00 -17.03 -12.20
C LEU A 632 21.83 -18.21 -13.18
N GLU A 633 22.67 -19.25 -13.04
CA GLU A 633 22.63 -20.43 -13.91
C GLU A 633 21.46 -21.37 -13.63
N GLN A 634 20.80 -21.23 -12.47
CA GLN A 634 19.75 -22.13 -11.99
C GLN A 634 18.34 -21.60 -12.21
N PHE A 635 18.18 -20.31 -12.54
CA PHE A 635 16.87 -19.73 -12.81
C PHE A 635 16.27 -20.28 -14.12
N PRO A 636 15.07 -20.88 -14.09
CA PRO A 636 14.58 -21.72 -15.19
C PRO A 636 13.85 -20.96 -16.30
N ALA A 637 13.49 -19.70 -16.08
CA ALA A 637 12.58 -18.96 -16.94
C ALA A 637 13.25 -17.78 -17.65
N TRP A 638 14.59 -17.77 -17.79
CA TRP A 638 15.27 -16.68 -18.48
C TRP A 638 14.70 -16.45 -19.86
N ASP A 639 14.36 -17.50 -20.61
CA ASP A 639 13.76 -17.49 -21.94
C ASP A 639 12.47 -16.66 -22.04
N GLU A 640 11.70 -16.57 -20.95
CA GLU A 640 10.45 -15.80 -20.86
C GLU A 640 10.66 -14.31 -20.50
N LEU A 641 11.86 -13.91 -20.07
CA LEU A 641 12.19 -12.55 -19.61
C LEU A 641 12.86 -11.69 -20.69
N ASP A 642 12.95 -10.37 -20.50
CA ASP A 642 13.61 -9.48 -21.47
C ASP A 642 15.08 -9.23 -21.12
N LEU A 643 15.42 -9.25 -19.83
CA LEU A 643 16.79 -9.06 -19.36
C LEU A 643 17.22 -10.20 -18.44
N VAL A 644 18.53 -10.44 -18.43
CA VAL A 644 19.18 -11.27 -17.43
C VAL A 644 19.80 -10.35 -16.39
N CYS A 645 19.44 -10.53 -15.12
CA CYS A 645 19.88 -9.66 -14.05
C CYS A 645 20.52 -10.42 -12.89
N GLU A 646 21.64 -9.90 -12.40
CA GLU A 646 22.36 -10.43 -11.25
C GLU A 646 22.65 -9.32 -10.22
N LEU A 647 22.47 -9.65 -8.95
CA LEU A 647 22.80 -8.83 -7.80
C LEU A 647 24.22 -9.19 -7.37
N MET A 648 25.19 -8.39 -7.78
CA MET A 648 26.62 -8.70 -7.67
C MET A 648 27.22 -8.16 -6.36
N PHE A 649 26.97 -8.90 -5.27
CA PHE A 649 27.47 -8.56 -3.92
C PHE A 649 28.44 -9.60 -3.31
N ASP A 650 28.89 -10.60 -4.09
CA ASP A 650 29.87 -11.59 -3.61
C ASP A 650 31.18 -10.90 -3.17
N PRO A 651 31.97 -11.43 -2.24
CA PRO A 651 33.34 -10.97 -2.05
C PRO A 651 34.14 -11.15 -3.35
N LEU A 652 34.93 -10.14 -3.73
CA LEU A 652 35.82 -10.28 -4.90
C LEU A 652 36.80 -11.45 -4.67
N PRO A 653 37.02 -12.35 -5.65
CA PRO A 653 37.85 -13.55 -5.47
C PRO A 653 39.28 -13.24 -5.02
N THR A 654 39.83 -12.11 -5.46
CA THR A 654 41.19 -11.65 -5.17
C THR A 654 41.36 -11.09 -3.76
N THR A 655 40.30 -11.01 -2.95
CA THR A 655 40.36 -10.39 -1.60
C THR A 655 40.09 -11.37 -0.46
N ARG A 656 39.79 -12.64 -0.76
CA ARG A 656 39.72 -13.71 0.26
C ARG A 656 41.11 -13.98 0.85
N GLY A 657 41.44 -13.27 1.94
CA GLY A 657 42.67 -13.46 2.70
C GLY A 657 43.89 -12.66 2.22
N VAL A 658 43.71 -11.49 1.60
CA VAL A 658 44.81 -10.68 1.02
C VAL A 658 45.16 -9.44 1.86
N ALA A 659 46.41 -9.00 1.71
CA ALA A 659 47.16 -7.98 2.45
C ALA A 659 46.50 -6.58 2.54
N PRO A 660 46.86 -5.74 3.54
CA PRO A 660 46.24 -4.43 3.82
C PRO A 660 46.23 -3.38 2.68
N ASP A 661 46.96 -3.60 1.58
CA ASP A 661 47.22 -2.60 0.54
C ASP A 661 46.52 -2.90 -0.81
N THR A 662 45.27 -3.40 -0.80
CA THR A 662 44.52 -3.66 -2.04
C THR A 662 44.40 -2.40 -2.90
N THR A 663 44.81 -2.48 -4.16
CA THR A 663 44.84 -1.34 -5.08
C THR A 663 43.56 -1.21 -5.90
N ARG A 664 43.32 0.00 -6.44
CA ARG A 664 42.24 0.26 -7.41
C ARG A 664 42.28 -0.71 -8.60
N ASP A 665 43.47 -1.06 -9.05
CA ASP A 665 43.69 -1.84 -10.27
C ASP A 665 43.34 -3.32 -10.04
N GLU A 666 43.64 -3.86 -8.86
CA GLU A 666 43.22 -5.20 -8.45
C GLU A 666 41.69 -5.30 -8.32
N ILE A 667 41.04 -4.29 -7.74
CA ILE A 667 39.57 -4.22 -7.65
C ILE A 667 38.96 -4.14 -9.05
N SER A 668 39.50 -3.28 -9.92
CA SER A 668 39.04 -3.13 -11.31
C SER A 668 39.12 -4.45 -12.08
N GLN A 669 40.25 -5.15 -12.02
CA GLN A 669 40.44 -6.44 -12.70
C GLN A 669 39.43 -7.49 -12.22
N ALA A 670 39.18 -7.57 -10.91
CA ALA A 670 38.20 -8.49 -10.36
C ALA A 670 36.77 -8.18 -10.84
N LEU A 671 36.38 -6.90 -10.85
CA LEU A 671 35.09 -6.46 -11.37
C LEU A 671 34.95 -6.75 -12.87
N GLN A 672 36.01 -6.60 -13.66
CA GLN A 672 35.96 -6.92 -15.10
C GLN A 672 35.63 -8.39 -15.37
N VAL A 673 36.16 -9.30 -14.55
CA VAL A 673 35.89 -10.74 -14.66
C VAL A 673 34.41 -11.02 -14.38
N GLU A 674 33.88 -10.50 -13.26
CA GLU A 674 32.47 -10.71 -12.89
C GLU A 674 31.50 -10.10 -13.91
N LEU A 675 31.73 -8.85 -14.32
CA LEU A 675 30.91 -8.15 -15.31
C LEU A 675 30.95 -8.82 -16.69
N SER A 676 32.13 -9.32 -17.10
CA SER A 676 32.26 -10.10 -18.35
C SER A 676 31.46 -11.40 -18.30
N ARG A 677 31.54 -12.14 -17.19
CA ARG A 677 30.81 -13.41 -17.01
C ARG A 677 29.30 -13.20 -17.14
N LEU A 678 28.76 -12.19 -16.47
CA LEU A 678 27.35 -11.86 -16.58
C LEU A 678 26.95 -11.51 -18.02
N ALA A 679 27.74 -10.67 -18.70
CA ALA A 679 27.49 -10.29 -20.09
C ALA A 679 27.54 -11.50 -21.04
N GLU A 680 28.49 -12.41 -20.84
CA GLU A 680 28.61 -13.66 -21.60
C GLU A 680 27.44 -14.60 -21.37
N PHE A 681 27.04 -14.80 -20.11
CA PHE A 681 25.88 -15.62 -19.77
C PHE A 681 24.59 -15.06 -20.39
N ALA A 682 24.34 -13.76 -20.24
CA ALA A 682 23.16 -13.11 -20.81
C ALA A 682 23.12 -13.22 -22.35
N ARG A 683 24.28 -13.07 -23.01
CA ARG A 683 24.40 -13.27 -24.46
C ARG A 683 24.11 -14.71 -24.87
N GLY A 684 24.52 -15.68 -24.06
CA GLY A 684 24.15 -17.10 -24.23
C GLY A 684 22.65 -17.33 -24.17
N GLN A 685 21.91 -16.50 -23.42
CA GLN A 685 20.44 -16.48 -23.39
C GLN A 685 19.80 -15.62 -24.50
N GLY A 686 20.61 -14.97 -25.34
CA GLY A 686 20.14 -14.02 -26.36
C GLY A 686 19.57 -12.72 -25.79
N LYS A 687 19.97 -12.32 -24.58
CA LYS A 687 19.37 -11.22 -23.82
C LYS A 687 20.41 -10.20 -23.35
N PRO A 688 20.04 -8.93 -23.15
CA PRO A 688 20.89 -7.95 -22.48
C PRO A 688 21.12 -8.30 -21.01
N ALA A 689 22.35 -8.05 -20.54
CA ALA A 689 22.71 -8.13 -19.13
C ALA A 689 22.38 -6.83 -18.38
N LEU A 690 21.77 -6.96 -17.21
CA LEU A 690 21.58 -5.90 -16.23
C LEU A 690 22.32 -6.28 -14.94
N VAL A 691 23.13 -5.38 -14.39
CA VAL A 691 23.80 -5.62 -13.12
C VAL A 691 23.29 -4.68 -12.04
N LEU A 692 22.99 -5.23 -10.87
CA LEU A 692 22.78 -4.47 -9.64
C LEU A 692 23.99 -4.65 -8.73
N LEU A 693 24.63 -3.57 -8.29
CA LEU A 693 25.76 -3.64 -7.37
C LEU A 693 25.93 -2.36 -6.56
N GLY A 694 26.64 -2.47 -5.45
CA GLY A 694 27.00 -1.35 -4.59
C GLY A 694 28.08 -1.74 -3.61
N CYS A 695 28.68 -0.73 -2.97
CA CYS A 695 29.62 -0.91 -1.87
C CYS A 695 29.27 0.07 -0.76
N ALA A 696 29.07 -0.45 0.45
CA ALA A 696 28.88 0.39 1.62
C ALA A 696 30.17 1.17 1.95
N ALA A 697 30.02 2.35 2.56
CA ALA A 697 31.12 3.15 3.10
C ALA A 697 31.72 2.53 4.36
N ARG A 698 32.36 1.38 4.18
CA ARG A 698 33.04 0.60 5.22
C ARG A 698 34.47 0.32 4.82
N GLU A 699 35.35 0.28 5.80
CA GLU A 699 36.72 -0.16 5.59
C GLU A 699 36.72 -1.55 4.94
N ARG A 700 37.41 -1.69 3.81
CA ARG A 700 37.43 -2.92 2.99
C ARG A 700 36.03 -3.43 2.61
N GLY A 701 35.07 -2.53 2.37
CA GLY A 701 33.70 -2.88 2.02
C GLY A 701 33.58 -3.81 0.80
N TRP A 702 34.55 -3.77 -0.13
CA TRP A 702 34.63 -4.64 -1.30
C TRP A 702 34.85 -6.13 -0.98
N GLU A 703 35.28 -6.48 0.24
CA GLU A 703 35.46 -7.87 0.69
C GLU A 703 34.16 -8.48 1.20
N ARG A 704 33.19 -7.63 1.55
CA ARG A 704 31.86 -8.03 1.97
C ARG A 704 30.88 -6.98 1.46
N ARG A 705 30.72 -6.90 0.13
CA ARG A 705 29.97 -5.82 -0.54
C ARG A 705 28.55 -5.66 0.00
N GLY A 706 27.90 -6.74 0.43
CA GLY A 706 26.56 -6.71 1.05
C GLY A 706 26.53 -6.38 2.55
N ALA A 707 27.67 -6.31 3.25
CA ALA A 707 27.72 -6.16 4.69
C ALA A 707 27.68 -4.68 5.13
N ARG A 708 26.85 -4.40 6.14
CA ARG A 708 26.70 -3.07 6.76
C ARG A 708 27.51 -2.90 8.05
N VAL A 709 28.41 -3.84 8.33
CA VAL A 709 29.18 -3.92 9.58
C VAL A 709 30.65 -3.55 9.36
N GLY A 710 31.27 -2.92 10.36
CA GLY A 710 32.67 -2.50 10.34
C GLY A 710 32.88 -0.98 10.46
N PRO A 711 34.14 -0.51 10.58
CA PRO A 711 34.46 0.92 10.63
C PRO A 711 33.97 1.66 9.38
N VAL A 712 33.45 2.87 9.56
CA VAL A 712 33.03 3.73 8.45
C VAL A 712 34.25 4.20 7.67
N SER A 713 34.23 4.08 6.34
CA SER A 713 35.28 4.59 5.46
C SER A 713 34.70 5.04 4.12
N GLN A 714 34.56 6.36 3.96
CA GLN A 714 34.11 6.99 2.71
C GLN A 714 35.14 6.86 1.59
N SER A 715 36.44 6.86 1.92
CA SER A 715 37.52 6.67 0.94
C SER A 715 37.54 5.26 0.37
N ALA A 716 37.17 4.24 1.18
CA ALA A 716 37.04 2.88 0.70
C ALA A 716 35.89 2.73 -0.32
N GLN A 717 34.75 3.39 -0.07
CA GLN A 717 33.66 3.46 -1.04
C GLN A 717 34.10 4.18 -2.32
N GLN A 718 34.74 5.34 -2.20
CA GLN A 718 35.27 6.08 -3.36
C GLN A 718 36.21 5.22 -4.21
N LEU A 719 37.19 4.56 -3.57
CA LEU A 719 38.13 3.66 -4.24
C LEU A 719 37.41 2.58 -5.07
N TRP A 720 36.35 2.00 -4.52
CA TRP A 720 35.57 0.97 -5.20
C TRP A 720 34.77 1.54 -6.40
N TYR A 721 34.12 2.70 -6.25
CA TYR A 721 33.39 3.32 -7.36
C TYR A 721 34.32 3.80 -8.49
N GLU A 722 35.52 4.29 -8.17
CA GLU A 722 36.56 4.61 -9.16
C GLU A 722 37.05 3.34 -9.88
N ALA A 723 37.25 2.24 -9.15
CA ALA A 723 37.61 0.96 -9.74
C ALA A 723 36.50 0.41 -10.65
N LEU A 724 35.23 0.56 -10.27
CA LEU A 724 34.08 0.18 -11.09
C LEU A 724 34.00 1.01 -12.38
N ALA A 725 34.21 2.32 -12.29
CA ALA A 725 34.21 3.20 -13.45
C ALA A 725 35.30 2.78 -14.44
N ARG A 726 36.50 2.51 -13.93
CA ARG A 726 37.62 2.01 -14.74
C ARG A 726 37.32 0.64 -15.35
N ALA A 727 36.76 -0.30 -14.58
CA ALA A 727 36.40 -1.63 -15.08
C ALA A 727 35.41 -1.54 -16.26
N LEU A 728 34.38 -0.69 -16.16
CA LEU A 728 33.39 -0.52 -17.22
C LEU A 728 33.94 0.19 -18.47
N ASP A 729 34.96 1.05 -18.32
CA ASP A 729 35.64 1.74 -19.43
C ASP A 729 36.59 0.80 -20.17
N GLU A 730 37.31 -0.06 -19.45
CA GLU A 730 38.24 -1.05 -20.02
C GLU A 730 37.50 -2.24 -20.68
N LEU A 731 36.25 -2.51 -20.30
CA LEU A 731 35.41 -3.53 -20.95
C LEU A 731 34.86 -3.05 -22.29
N GLY A 732 35.21 -3.77 -23.36
CA GLY A 732 34.60 -3.56 -24.67
C GLY A 732 33.07 -3.81 -24.65
N PRO A 733 32.30 -3.24 -25.60
CA PRO A 733 30.83 -3.27 -25.58
C PRO A 733 30.22 -4.67 -25.45
N GLN A 734 30.85 -5.69 -26.03
CA GLN A 734 30.35 -7.07 -25.98
C GLN A 734 30.52 -7.72 -24.60
N ARG A 735 31.49 -7.29 -23.81
CA ARG A 735 31.83 -7.85 -22.49
C ARG A 735 31.25 -7.03 -21.33
N ARG A 736 30.53 -5.96 -21.64
CA ARG A 736 29.96 -5.04 -20.66
C ARG A 736 28.47 -5.33 -20.50
N PRO A 737 27.92 -5.29 -19.26
CA PRO A 737 26.47 -5.29 -19.08
C PRO A 737 25.80 -4.12 -19.79
N ALA A 738 24.67 -4.39 -20.44
CA ALA A 738 23.86 -3.38 -21.11
C ALA A 738 23.24 -2.40 -20.11
N GLY A 739 22.88 -2.87 -18.90
CA GLY A 739 22.31 -2.09 -17.81
C GLY A 739 23.16 -2.11 -16.53
N LEU A 740 23.11 -1.03 -15.75
CA LEU A 740 23.76 -0.84 -14.45
C LEU A 740 22.80 -0.08 -13.52
N LEU A 741 22.44 -0.68 -12.39
CA LEU A 741 21.74 -0.01 -11.29
C LEU A 741 22.58 -0.09 -10.02
N LEU A 742 22.86 1.08 -9.44
CA LEU A 742 23.67 1.22 -8.25
C LEU A 742 22.80 1.07 -7.00
N TRP A 743 23.20 0.18 -6.09
CA TRP A 743 22.62 0.05 -4.76
C TRP A 743 23.38 0.96 -3.80
N ALA A 744 22.77 1.97 -3.19
CA ALA A 744 21.37 2.40 -3.33
C ALA A 744 21.24 3.89 -3.05
N LEU A 745 20.16 4.51 -3.52
CA LEU A 745 19.71 5.80 -2.99
C LEU A 745 18.95 5.53 -1.68
N GLU A 746 19.51 6.03 -0.57
CA GLU A 746 18.98 5.91 0.78
C GLU A 746 18.87 7.33 1.37
N PRO A 747 17.72 8.02 1.16
CA PRO A 747 17.47 9.36 1.69
C PRO A 747 17.79 9.47 3.18
N ALA A 748 18.53 10.52 3.54
CA ALA A 748 18.96 10.81 4.93
C ALA A 748 19.77 9.68 5.59
N SER A 749 20.52 8.90 4.80
CA SER A 749 21.36 7.83 5.31
C SER A 749 22.62 8.34 6.03
N ASP A 750 23.06 7.59 7.06
CA ASP A 750 24.33 7.82 7.72
C ASP A 750 25.52 7.57 6.78
N SER A 751 26.65 8.23 7.01
CA SER A 751 27.88 8.17 6.20
C SER A 751 28.55 6.79 6.06
N GLY A 752 27.99 5.74 6.65
CA GLY A 752 28.44 4.35 6.56
C GLY A 752 27.53 3.41 5.76
N ARG A 753 26.56 3.97 5.02
CA ARG A 753 25.58 3.22 4.23
C ARG A 753 26.03 3.05 2.77
N PHE A 754 25.13 2.61 1.91
CA PHE A 754 25.40 2.36 0.49
C PHE A 754 25.31 3.62 -0.37
N ASP A 755 24.71 4.70 0.12
CA ASP A 755 24.45 5.90 -0.66
C ASP A 755 25.75 6.65 -1.01
N PRO A 756 26.08 6.81 -2.30
CA PRO A 756 27.25 7.57 -2.72
C PRO A 756 26.98 9.08 -2.83
N LEU A 757 25.72 9.55 -2.78
CA LEU A 757 25.40 10.97 -2.93
C LEU A 757 25.84 11.78 -1.72
N GLY A 758 26.41 12.95 -1.99
CA GLY A 758 27.04 13.80 -0.97
C GLY A 758 28.33 13.22 -0.37
N GLN A 759 28.78 12.05 -0.82
CA GLN A 759 30.02 11.40 -0.37
C GLN A 759 31.15 11.62 -1.39
N PRO A 760 32.43 11.39 -1.03
CA PRO A 760 33.55 11.43 -2.00
C PRO A 760 33.36 10.52 -3.22
N ALA A 761 32.62 9.40 -3.06
CA ALA A 761 32.27 8.48 -4.14
C ALA A 761 31.37 9.11 -5.22
N GLU A 762 30.65 10.20 -4.94
CA GLU A 762 29.82 10.93 -5.92
C GLU A 762 30.62 11.36 -7.15
N SER A 763 31.92 11.66 -6.97
CA SER A 763 32.82 12.10 -8.03
C SER A 763 32.99 11.09 -9.18
N ALA A 764 32.81 9.80 -8.90
CA ALA A 764 32.90 8.74 -9.90
C ALA A 764 31.57 8.49 -10.65
N LEU A 765 30.44 8.97 -10.11
CA LEU A 765 29.11 8.68 -10.66
C LEU A 765 28.90 9.20 -12.09
N PRO A 766 29.37 10.40 -12.50
CA PRO A 766 29.22 10.84 -13.89
C PRO A 766 29.82 9.88 -14.91
N ALA A 767 30.95 9.23 -14.60
CA ALA A 767 31.58 8.25 -15.50
C ALA A 767 30.78 6.94 -15.59
N LEU A 768 30.07 6.57 -14.51
CA LEU A 768 29.24 5.37 -14.45
C LEU A 768 27.88 5.57 -15.12
N LEU A 769 27.28 6.73 -14.90
CA LEU A 769 25.88 7.00 -15.22
C LEU A 769 25.68 7.59 -16.61
N ARG A 770 26.61 8.43 -17.07
CA ARG A 770 26.52 8.96 -18.43
C ARG A 770 26.82 7.82 -19.39
N ALA A 771 25.89 7.57 -20.32
CA ALA A 771 26.15 6.65 -21.40
C ALA A 771 27.44 7.07 -22.10
N SER A 772 28.41 6.16 -22.19
CA SER A 772 29.51 6.28 -23.15
C SER A 772 28.83 6.53 -24.49
N ARG A 773 28.98 7.72 -25.08
CA ARG A 773 28.39 8.00 -26.39
C ARG A 773 28.85 6.89 -27.34
N PRO A 774 27.93 6.24 -28.08
CA PRO A 774 28.31 5.20 -29.02
C PRO A 774 29.33 5.71 -30.04
#